data_AF-A0A6P6N8U5-F1
#
_entry.id   AF-A0A6P6N8U5-F1
#
_cell.length_a   1.000
_cell.length_b   1.000
_cell.length_c   1.000
_cell.angle_alpha   90.00
_cell.angle_beta   90.00
_cell.angle_gamma   90.00
#
_symmetry.space_group_name_H-M   'P 1'
#
loop_
_entity.id
_entity.type
_entity.pdbx_description
1 polymer ?
#
loop_
_entity_poly.entity_id
_entity_poly.type
_entity_poly.pdbx_seq_one_letter_code
_entity_poly.pdbx_strand_id
1 'polypeptide(L)'
;MRDVGILINGSMPDLQGLEVKCEYDVGIVTVATVHLDYGTAQIQTCPLPPPHMYPTNPFGRDHVTVHVDISVNHVPVVSGRFIVYDCKQTGKIHFENACTSCLSAAWRCYWDPKLSECVSSKDNTTYALLENSSSCPRMVAYDVPPLPSGSTRVYSLELENIEHGTELDCVFSDGQLDRAQWQDGLSVTCSGVTLISTVWSKIFNLNLRRRGTNTYIDSPKPMRVEVYSCSAGDSDCSQCLGRQMQGHMCVWCENSCQQRDQCHSITTRCPDPHIHKVEPLSGPLTGGTLLTVQGRNLGHRTDQLNVSIGHVPCSLLPQHYTVSVRLVCETGVSWKRMSDRVSVSVDGKAVGVSKDIFSYVEPSLLDFSPRQGPVAGGTRLTIRGQSLDAGSTVNVKINGTQNCTIFMLSGDVIECVMPPAEAAVAENVSLCVVYDGRPCFSTSPRFTFTYEKNPTISHIRPSKSFLSGGRSISVTGYGFDLVQSVRMEVSGVGQTSCSCVSPTLIVCQSPAANQSQQATALFYLNEVLYRGEDTSPSGRGPDEDEQPHADAFHFEYVEDPQFYTANKEKLIKHHPGEPLILIINKGLSELDLTLQEYSVTIGSDLCDITFYNEQLFHCTINRSLSAGSGELPVTVRVGHFCKVIAVVQMGGGSELAIVVSIVVCCVLLLLCTVALVVYCTKSRRAERYWQKTLLQMDEMESQIRDEIRKGKTHTHTHTLTHTHSLSAVMEC
;
A
#
# COMPACT_ATOMS: atom_id res chain seq x y z
N MET A 1 -27.65 -37.49 33.94
CA MET A 1 -27.64 -37.35 32.48
C MET A 1 -26.91 -38.57 31.95
N ARG A 2 -27.52 -39.37 31.09
CA ARG A 2 -26.83 -40.49 30.43
C ARG A 2 -25.68 -39.91 29.62
N ASP A 3 -24.51 -40.53 29.66
CA ASP A 3 -23.30 -40.07 28.99
C ASP A 3 -23.54 -39.93 27.48
N VAL A 4 -23.74 -38.69 27.01
CA VAL A 4 -23.87 -38.38 25.58
C VAL A 4 -22.47 -38.09 25.06
N GLY A 5 -21.97 -38.94 24.18
CA GLY A 5 -20.64 -38.83 23.60
C GLY A 5 -20.64 -39.15 22.11
N ILE A 6 -19.59 -38.73 21.42
CA ILE A 6 -19.37 -39.06 20.02
C ILE A 6 -18.93 -40.53 19.95
N LEU A 7 -19.77 -41.36 19.34
CA LEU A 7 -19.49 -42.77 19.10
C LEU A 7 -18.46 -42.91 17.99
N ILE A 8 -17.36 -43.60 18.28
CA ILE A 8 -16.36 -43.92 17.27
C ILE A 8 -16.69 -45.29 16.68
N ASN A 9 -17.22 -45.29 15.45
CA ASN A 9 -17.63 -46.52 14.76
C ASN A 9 -16.84 -46.69 13.45
N GLY A 10 -16.20 -47.85 13.28
CA GLY A 10 -15.36 -48.16 12.12
C GLY A 10 -14.40 -49.31 12.39
N SER A 11 -13.60 -49.69 11.39
CA SER A 11 -12.52 -50.68 11.50
C SER A 11 -11.30 -50.10 12.21
N MET A 12 -11.48 -49.70 13.46
CA MET A 12 -10.39 -49.33 14.36
C MET A 12 -9.64 -50.61 14.80
N PRO A 13 -8.29 -50.61 14.82
CA PRO A 13 -7.52 -51.69 15.43
C PRO A 13 -7.77 -51.76 16.94
N ASP A 14 -7.36 -52.83 17.61
CA ASP A 14 -7.47 -52.93 19.07
C ASP A 14 -6.59 -51.86 19.74
N LEU A 15 -7.22 -50.93 20.46
CA LEU A 15 -6.56 -49.78 21.11
C LEU A 15 -6.32 -50.02 22.61
N GLN A 16 -6.42 -51.27 23.09
CA GLN A 16 -6.16 -51.60 24.49
C GLN A 16 -4.76 -51.16 24.95
N GLY A 17 -4.71 -50.37 26.01
CA GLY A 17 -3.47 -49.87 26.60
C GLY A 17 -2.88 -48.63 25.92
N LEU A 18 -3.52 -48.08 24.89
CA LEU A 18 -3.13 -46.83 24.23
C LEU A 18 -3.91 -45.64 24.79
N GLU A 19 -3.27 -44.47 24.84
CA GLU A 19 -3.92 -43.24 25.30
C GLU A 19 -4.73 -42.62 24.16
N VAL A 20 -6.06 -42.65 24.28
CA VAL A 20 -6.98 -42.07 23.30
C VAL A 20 -7.60 -40.78 23.85
N LYS A 21 -7.39 -39.68 23.14
CA LYS A 21 -7.86 -38.34 23.51
C LYS A 21 -8.72 -37.76 22.39
N CYS A 22 -9.66 -36.92 22.76
CA CYS A 22 -10.52 -36.19 21.83
C CYS A 22 -10.24 -34.71 22.02
N GLU A 23 -9.67 -34.10 21.00
CA GLU A 23 -9.24 -32.70 20.96
C GLU A 23 -10.27 -31.91 20.16
N TYR A 24 -10.84 -30.89 20.80
CA TYR A 24 -11.82 -30.00 20.17
C TYR A 24 -11.16 -28.66 19.83
N ASP A 25 -11.63 -27.97 18.78
CA ASP A 25 -11.11 -26.65 18.30
C ASP A 25 -10.83 -25.61 19.40
N VAL A 26 -11.53 -25.72 20.54
CA VAL A 26 -11.43 -24.83 21.70
C VAL A 26 -10.24 -25.13 22.63
N GLY A 27 -9.31 -26.01 22.21
CA GLY A 27 -8.18 -26.45 23.05
C GLY A 27 -8.60 -27.35 24.21
N ILE A 28 -9.82 -27.91 24.14
CA ILE A 28 -10.39 -28.79 25.16
C ILE A 28 -10.04 -30.22 24.78
N VAL A 29 -9.52 -30.97 25.76
CA VAL A 29 -9.15 -32.37 25.57
C VAL A 29 -9.93 -33.22 26.56
N THR A 30 -10.70 -34.17 26.04
CA THR A 30 -11.39 -35.18 26.85
C THR A 30 -10.77 -36.55 26.63
N VAL A 31 -10.66 -37.35 27.68
CA VAL A 31 -10.23 -38.75 27.56
C VAL A 31 -11.39 -39.58 27.02
N ALA A 32 -11.14 -40.40 25.99
CA ALA A 32 -12.16 -41.30 25.45
C ALA A 32 -12.53 -42.38 26.47
N THR A 33 -13.82 -42.61 26.67
CA THR A 33 -14.35 -43.66 27.57
C THR A 33 -14.60 -44.94 26.79
N VAL A 34 -14.13 -46.07 27.32
CA VAL A 34 -14.34 -47.40 26.71
C VAL A 34 -15.53 -48.08 27.39
N HIS A 35 -16.56 -48.40 26.63
CA HIS A 35 -17.68 -49.22 27.06
C HIS A 35 -17.52 -50.65 26.51
N LEU A 36 -17.54 -51.64 27.41
CA LEU A 36 -17.65 -53.06 27.06
C LEU A 36 -19.14 -53.37 26.86
N ASP A 37 -19.55 -53.62 25.61
CA ASP A 37 -20.87 -54.17 25.34
C ASP A 37 -20.79 -55.70 25.21
N TYR A 38 -21.90 -56.42 25.38
CA TYR A 38 -21.97 -57.90 25.53
C TYR A 38 -21.60 -58.72 24.26
N GLY A 39 -21.01 -58.09 23.25
CA GLY A 39 -20.40 -58.73 22.07
C GLY A 39 -18.97 -58.20 21.89
N THR A 40 -18.11 -58.92 21.17
CA THR A 40 -16.66 -58.68 21.04
C THR A 40 -16.22 -57.32 20.45
N ALA A 41 -17.13 -56.34 20.30
CA ALA A 41 -16.84 -54.99 19.84
C ALA A 41 -16.69 -54.03 21.04
N GLN A 42 -15.51 -53.45 21.20
CA GLN A 42 -15.28 -52.36 22.16
C GLN A 42 -15.82 -51.05 21.56
N ILE A 43 -16.68 -50.36 22.29
CA ILE A 43 -17.22 -49.07 21.87
C ILE A 43 -16.45 -47.97 22.61
N GLN A 44 -15.75 -47.13 21.87
CA GLN A 44 -15.11 -45.92 22.42
C GLN A 44 -16.00 -44.69 22.18
N THR A 45 -16.20 -43.89 23.23
CA THR A 45 -16.98 -42.67 23.18
C THR A 45 -16.14 -41.47 23.64
N CYS A 46 -16.18 -40.39 22.88
CA CYS A 46 -15.64 -39.10 23.32
C CYS A 46 -16.73 -38.33 24.07
N PRO A 47 -16.58 -38.03 25.37
CA PRO A 47 -17.56 -37.23 26.10
C PRO A 47 -17.66 -35.83 25.48
N LEU A 48 -18.89 -35.34 25.24
CA LEU A 48 -19.06 -33.98 24.76
C LEU A 48 -18.57 -32.96 25.81
N PRO A 49 -17.91 -31.86 25.41
CA PRO A 49 -17.55 -30.78 26.33
C PRO A 49 -18.77 -30.23 27.06
N PRO A 50 -18.61 -29.72 28.30
CA PRO A 50 -19.68 -29.05 29.03
C PRO A 50 -20.26 -27.87 28.22
N PRO A 51 -21.58 -27.58 28.30
CA PRO A 51 -22.22 -26.55 27.47
C PRO A 51 -21.62 -25.14 27.58
N HIS A 52 -21.03 -24.79 28.72
CA HIS A 52 -20.40 -23.49 28.94
C HIS A 52 -19.05 -23.33 28.22
N MET A 53 -18.49 -24.41 27.67
CA MET A 53 -17.22 -24.40 26.95
C MET A 53 -17.40 -24.41 25.43
N TYR A 54 -18.64 -24.43 24.92
CA TYR A 54 -18.87 -24.31 23.49
C TYR A 54 -18.57 -22.89 22.99
N PRO A 55 -18.00 -22.76 21.78
CA PRO A 55 -17.75 -21.46 21.18
C PRO A 55 -19.05 -20.69 20.96
N THR A 56 -18.99 -19.36 21.09
CA THR A 56 -20.14 -18.50 20.82
C THR A 56 -20.45 -18.46 19.32
N ASN A 57 -21.73 -18.40 18.97
CA ASN A 57 -22.16 -18.29 17.58
C ASN A 57 -21.60 -17.00 16.91
N PRO A 58 -21.10 -17.09 15.66
CA PRO A 58 -20.72 -15.90 14.89
C PRO A 58 -21.89 -14.93 14.69
N PHE A 59 -21.59 -13.65 14.46
CA PHE A 59 -22.62 -12.64 14.21
C PHE A 59 -23.51 -13.03 13.02
N GLY A 60 -24.84 -12.94 13.21
CA GLY A 60 -25.82 -13.30 12.18
C GLY A 60 -25.97 -14.81 11.94
N ARG A 61 -25.37 -15.68 12.74
CA ARG A 61 -25.55 -17.15 12.68
C ARG A 61 -26.19 -17.70 13.94
N ASP A 62 -26.92 -18.79 13.77
CA ASP A 62 -27.60 -19.54 14.83
C ASP A 62 -26.87 -20.82 15.24
N HIS A 63 -25.76 -21.13 14.59
CA HIS A 63 -24.98 -22.33 14.85
C HIS A 63 -23.48 -22.11 14.66
N VAL A 64 -22.70 -23.02 15.25
CA VAL A 64 -21.26 -23.14 15.12
C VAL A 64 -20.88 -24.59 14.85
N THR A 65 -19.96 -24.78 13.91
CA THR A 65 -19.37 -26.09 13.62
C THR A 65 -18.11 -26.24 14.49
N VAL A 66 -18.02 -27.33 15.24
CA VAL A 66 -16.88 -27.67 16.08
C VAL A 66 -16.20 -28.88 15.48
N HIS A 67 -14.92 -28.74 15.14
CA HIS A 67 -14.08 -29.86 14.74
C HIS A 67 -13.59 -30.63 15.97
N VAL A 68 -13.46 -31.94 15.79
CA VAL A 68 -12.95 -32.86 16.79
C VAL A 68 -11.93 -33.78 16.14
N ASP A 69 -10.74 -33.83 16.71
CA ASP A 69 -9.68 -34.74 16.33
C ASP A 69 -9.52 -35.79 17.42
N ILE A 70 -9.58 -37.06 17.03
CA ILE A 70 -9.32 -38.19 17.90
C ILE A 70 -7.85 -38.54 17.74
N SER A 71 -7.07 -38.34 18.80
CA SER A 71 -5.64 -38.62 18.82
C SER A 71 -5.34 -39.90 19.61
N VAL A 72 -4.45 -40.73 19.06
CA VAL A 72 -3.90 -41.92 19.72
C VAL A 72 -2.42 -41.64 19.94
N ASN A 73 -1.96 -41.63 21.19
CA ASN A 73 -0.58 -41.27 21.55
C ASN A 73 -0.10 -39.97 20.88
N HIS A 74 -0.93 -38.91 20.91
CA HIS A 74 -0.66 -37.58 20.32
C HIS A 74 -0.61 -37.50 18.79
N VAL A 75 -0.99 -38.56 18.08
CA VAL A 75 -1.14 -38.53 16.62
C VAL A 75 -2.63 -38.50 16.28
N PRO A 76 -3.13 -37.48 15.56
CA PRO A 76 -4.52 -37.44 15.12
C PRO A 76 -4.78 -38.56 14.10
N VAL A 77 -5.71 -39.46 14.40
CA VAL A 77 -6.00 -40.63 13.56
C VAL A 77 -7.36 -40.53 12.85
N VAL A 78 -8.32 -39.82 13.45
CA VAL A 78 -9.66 -39.62 12.90
C VAL A 78 -10.10 -38.20 13.20
N SER A 79 -10.61 -37.49 12.20
CA SER A 79 -11.21 -36.17 12.37
C SER A 79 -12.70 -36.21 12.09
N GLY A 80 -13.44 -35.38 12.81
CA GLY A 80 -14.88 -35.27 12.72
C GLY A 80 -15.34 -33.82 12.92
N ARG A 81 -16.63 -33.60 12.72
CA ARG A 81 -17.27 -32.32 13.00
C ARG A 81 -18.67 -32.54 13.55
N PHE A 82 -19.06 -31.72 14.52
CA PHE A 82 -20.44 -31.65 14.98
C PHE A 82 -20.90 -30.19 15.04
N ILE A 83 -22.22 -30.00 15.09
CA ILE A 83 -22.83 -28.67 15.05
C ILE A 83 -23.52 -28.41 16.37
N VAL A 84 -23.22 -27.27 16.98
CA VAL A 84 -23.95 -26.72 18.12
C VAL A 84 -24.81 -25.59 17.59
N TYR A 85 -26.12 -25.61 17.88
CA TYR A 85 -27.07 -24.60 17.42
C TYR A 85 -27.88 -24.03 18.59
N ASP A 86 -28.35 -22.80 18.42
CA ASP A 86 -29.18 -22.08 19.39
C ASP A 86 -30.51 -21.67 18.72
N CYS A 87 -31.57 -22.42 19.05
CA CYS A 87 -32.93 -22.15 18.58
C CYS A 87 -33.40 -20.71 18.88
N LYS A 88 -33.06 -20.18 20.06
CA LYS A 88 -33.49 -18.82 20.45
C LYS A 88 -32.81 -17.77 19.57
N GLN A 89 -31.59 -18.03 19.14
CA GLN A 89 -30.85 -17.17 18.21
C GLN A 89 -31.46 -17.18 16.80
N THR A 90 -31.94 -18.33 16.32
CA THR A 90 -32.62 -18.43 15.00
C THR A 90 -33.80 -17.46 14.90
N GLY A 91 -34.64 -17.39 15.94
CA GLY A 91 -35.76 -16.44 15.99
C GLY A 91 -35.35 -14.97 16.09
N LYS A 92 -34.20 -14.66 16.70
CA LYS A 92 -33.68 -13.28 16.81
C LYS A 92 -33.09 -12.76 15.49
N ILE A 93 -32.45 -13.64 14.72
CA ILE A 93 -31.89 -13.29 13.40
C ILE A 93 -33.01 -12.90 12.44
N HIS A 94 -34.11 -13.66 12.46
CA HIS A 94 -35.27 -13.45 11.62
C HIS A 94 -36.47 -12.95 12.42
N PHE A 95 -36.31 -11.83 13.12
CA PHE A 95 -37.30 -11.34 14.09
C PHE A 95 -38.69 -11.01 13.50
N GLU A 96 -38.78 -10.70 12.19
CA GLU A 96 -40.06 -10.47 11.48
C GLU A 96 -40.75 -11.76 11.03
N ASN A 97 -40.07 -12.90 11.12
CA ASN A 97 -40.54 -14.23 10.71
C ASN A 97 -40.11 -15.30 11.73
N ALA A 98 -40.10 -14.94 13.02
CA ALA A 98 -39.42 -15.70 14.06
C ALA A 98 -39.99 -17.12 14.23
N CYS A 99 -41.31 -17.31 14.14
CA CYS A 99 -41.92 -18.64 14.28
C CYS A 99 -41.61 -19.53 13.07
N THR A 100 -41.79 -19.00 11.87
CA THR A 100 -41.58 -19.70 10.61
C THR A 100 -40.12 -20.10 10.50
N SER A 101 -39.19 -19.18 10.76
CA SER A 101 -37.75 -19.45 10.76
C SER A 101 -37.34 -20.46 11.84
N CYS A 102 -37.95 -20.41 13.02
CA CYS A 102 -37.72 -21.41 14.08
C CYS A 102 -38.10 -22.83 13.63
N LEU A 103 -39.30 -22.99 13.05
CA LEU A 103 -39.83 -24.30 12.69
C LEU A 103 -39.39 -24.80 11.31
N SER A 104 -38.88 -23.91 10.45
CA SER A 104 -38.27 -24.25 9.16
C SER A 104 -36.75 -24.38 9.22
N ALA A 105 -36.14 -24.14 10.39
CA ALA A 105 -34.70 -24.31 10.56
C ALA A 105 -34.28 -25.76 10.28
N ALA A 106 -33.01 -25.97 9.93
CA ALA A 106 -32.44 -27.31 9.83
C ALA A 106 -32.36 -28.03 11.21
N TRP A 107 -32.64 -27.30 12.29
CA TRP A 107 -32.52 -27.72 13.67
C TRP A 107 -33.85 -28.22 14.23
N ARG A 108 -33.79 -29.10 15.22
CA ARG A 108 -34.98 -29.56 15.96
C ARG A 108 -35.38 -28.54 17.00
N CYS A 109 -36.02 -27.48 16.56
CA CYS A 109 -36.58 -26.42 17.40
C CYS A 109 -38.10 -26.49 17.46
N TYR A 110 -38.66 -25.89 18.51
CA TYR A 110 -40.10 -25.78 18.74
C TYR A 110 -40.45 -24.33 19.02
N TRP A 111 -41.68 -23.93 18.70
CA TRP A 111 -42.15 -22.57 18.97
C TRP A 111 -43.13 -22.54 20.14
N ASP A 112 -42.86 -21.67 21.11
CA ASP A 112 -43.77 -21.38 22.22
C ASP A 112 -44.69 -20.21 21.84
N PRO A 113 -46.00 -20.44 21.59
CA PRO A 113 -46.92 -19.39 21.19
C PRO A 113 -47.26 -18.38 22.31
N LYS A 114 -47.06 -18.75 23.59
CA LYS A 114 -47.33 -17.88 24.74
C LYS A 114 -46.16 -16.94 25.00
N LEU A 115 -44.94 -17.49 25.02
CA LEU A 115 -43.73 -16.69 25.19
C LEU A 115 -43.30 -15.99 23.89
N SER A 116 -43.81 -16.46 22.75
CA SER A 116 -43.39 -16.03 21.40
C SER A 116 -41.88 -16.17 21.21
N GLU A 117 -41.33 -17.29 21.65
CA GLU A 117 -39.91 -17.61 21.56
C GLU A 117 -39.68 -19.00 20.98
N CYS A 118 -38.54 -19.15 20.30
CA CYS A 118 -38.07 -20.43 19.79
C CYS A 118 -37.27 -21.17 20.88
N VAL A 119 -37.62 -22.43 21.13
CA VAL A 119 -37.06 -23.26 22.21
C VAL A 119 -36.53 -24.59 21.67
N SER A 120 -35.55 -25.19 22.37
CA SER A 120 -34.87 -26.42 21.95
C SER A 120 -35.42 -27.70 22.62
N SER A 121 -36.30 -27.60 23.63
CA SER A 121 -36.90 -28.75 24.30
C SER A 121 -38.39 -28.53 24.60
N LYS A 122 -39.12 -29.65 24.71
CA LYS A 122 -40.52 -29.72 25.18
C LYS A 122 -40.63 -29.88 26.70
N ASP A 123 -39.50 -30.12 27.37
CA ASP A 123 -39.48 -30.36 28.81
C ASP A 123 -39.91 -29.08 29.54
N ASN A 124 -40.77 -29.22 30.54
CA ASN A 124 -41.30 -28.15 31.41
C ASN A 124 -42.52 -27.32 30.94
N THR A 125 -43.19 -27.65 29.82
CA THR A 125 -44.44 -26.97 29.42
C THR A 125 -45.69 -27.84 29.60
N THR A 126 -46.77 -27.27 30.15
CA THR A 126 -48.08 -27.95 30.34
C THR A 126 -49.01 -27.80 29.13
N TYR A 127 -48.57 -27.12 28.08
CA TYR A 127 -49.33 -26.80 26.87
C TYR A 127 -48.54 -27.20 25.61
N ALA A 128 -49.25 -27.39 24.50
CA ALA A 128 -48.68 -27.82 23.23
C ALA A 128 -47.80 -26.73 22.59
N LEU A 129 -46.56 -27.09 22.25
CA LEU A 129 -45.65 -26.30 21.42
C LEU A 129 -45.96 -26.55 19.94
N LEU A 130 -45.68 -25.57 19.08
CA LEU A 130 -45.82 -25.76 17.63
C LEU A 130 -44.61 -26.48 17.06
N GLU A 131 -44.86 -27.39 16.12
CA GLU A 131 -43.82 -28.21 15.45
C GLU A 131 -43.82 -28.04 13.93
N ASN A 132 -44.87 -27.42 13.38
CA ASN A 132 -45.02 -27.20 11.95
C ASN A 132 -45.14 -25.70 11.66
N SER A 133 -44.34 -25.19 10.74
CA SER A 133 -44.36 -23.79 10.31
C SER A 133 -45.71 -23.35 9.72
N SER A 134 -46.52 -24.30 9.20
CA SER A 134 -47.88 -23.99 8.73
C SER A 134 -48.84 -23.56 9.85
N SER A 135 -48.53 -23.89 11.10
CA SER A 135 -49.30 -23.52 12.28
C SER A 135 -48.84 -22.20 12.90
N CYS A 136 -47.82 -21.55 12.33
CA CYS A 136 -47.32 -20.28 12.85
C CYS A 136 -48.36 -19.17 12.73
N PRO A 137 -48.46 -18.28 13.75
CA PRO A 137 -49.18 -17.03 13.67
C PRO A 137 -48.60 -16.14 12.56
N ARG A 138 -49.38 -15.85 11.52
CA ARG A 138 -48.89 -15.07 10.38
C ARG A 138 -49.93 -14.13 9.80
N MET A 139 -49.43 -13.08 9.15
CA MET A 139 -50.23 -12.18 8.34
C MET A 139 -50.14 -12.54 6.86
N VAL A 140 -51.25 -12.35 6.14
CA VAL A 140 -51.34 -12.58 4.70
C VAL A 140 -51.14 -11.24 3.99
N ALA A 141 -50.04 -11.12 3.24
CA ALA A 141 -49.76 -9.95 2.42
C ALA A 141 -50.55 -9.99 1.11
N TYR A 142 -50.98 -8.81 0.64
CA TYR A 142 -51.62 -8.61 -0.66
C TYR A 142 -50.98 -7.44 -1.40
N ASP A 143 -51.20 -7.38 -2.72
CA ASP A 143 -50.64 -6.31 -3.53
C ASP A 143 -51.42 -5.01 -3.34
N VAL A 144 -50.74 -3.99 -2.82
CA VAL A 144 -51.29 -2.64 -2.70
C VAL A 144 -50.88 -1.84 -3.95
N PRO A 145 -51.83 -1.30 -4.73
CA PRO A 145 -51.52 -0.40 -5.82
C PRO A 145 -50.72 0.82 -5.33
N PRO A 146 -49.81 1.38 -6.14
CA PRO A 146 -49.03 2.55 -5.74
C PRO A 146 -49.94 3.70 -5.26
N LEU A 147 -49.56 4.34 -4.16
CA LEU A 147 -50.37 5.38 -3.52
C LEU A 147 -49.71 6.76 -3.64
N PRO A 148 -50.49 7.82 -3.90
CA PRO A 148 -49.96 9.17 -3.89
C PRO A 148 -49.52 9.59 -2.48
N SER A 149 -48.40 10.30 -2.40
CA SER A 149 -47.86 10.82 -1.15
C SER A 149 -48.90 11.69 -0.41
N GLY A 150 -49.04 11.46 0.90
CA GLY A 150 -50.00 12.15 1.75
C GLY A 150 -51.42 11.59 1.70
N SER A 151 -51.68 10.50 0.96
CA SER A 151 -52.99 9.84 0.99
C SER A 151 -53.18 9.06 2.28
N THR A 152 -54.31 9.29 2.96
CA THR A 152 -54.73 8.48 4.10
C THR A 152 -55.43 7.21 3.62
N ARG A 153 -55.02 6.06 4.14
CA ARG A 153 -55.60 4.75 3.81
C ARG A 153 -55.89 3.92 5.05
N VAL A 154 -56.78 2.95 4.86
CA VAL A 154 -57.04 1.89 5.84
C VAL A 154 -56.47 0.59 5.26
N TYR A 155 -55.59 -0.07 6.01
CA TYR A 155 -55.01 -1.34 5.62
C TYR A 155 -55.73 -2.46 6.38
N SER A 156 -56.45 -3.32 5.66
CA SER A 156 -57.04 -4.54 6.23
C SER A 156 -56.10 -5.71 6.00
N LEU A 157 -55.70 -6.41 7.06
CA LEU A 157 -54.74 -7.51 7.06
C LEU A 157 -55.45 -8.77 7.54
N GLU A 158 -55.45 -9.81 6.72
CA GLU A 158 -55.94 -11.13 7.10
C GLU A 158 -54.88 -11.87 7.91
N LEU A 159 -55.33 -12.60 8.94
CA LEU A 159 -54.50 -13.29 9.92
C LEU A 159 -54.80 -14.79 9.93
N GLU A 160 -53.76 -15.60 10.03
CA GLU A 160 -53.85 -17.04 10.20
C GLU A 160 -53.24 -17.47 11.54
N ASN A 161 -53.86 -18.45 12.21
CA ASN A 161 -53.39 -19.05 13.46
C ASN A 161 -53.16 -18.02 14.60
N ILE A 162 -53.96 -16.96 14.65
CA ILE A 162 -53.94 -15.93 15.71
C ILE A 162 -55.29 -15.91 16.42
N GLU A 163 -55.25 -15.86 17.75
CA GLU A 163 -56.45 -15.77 18.57
C GLU A 163 -57.12 -14.39 18.45
N HIS A 164 -58.43 -14.38 18.20
CA HIS A 164 -59.23 -13.16 18.15
C HIS A 164 -59.13 -12.38 19.47
N GLY A 165 -58.97 -11.06 19.37
CA GLY A 165 -58.81 -10.18 20.53
C GLY A 165 -57.37 -10.00 20.98
N THR A 166 -56.39 -10.69 20.36
CA THR A 166 -54.96 -10.40 20.56
C THR A 166 -54.69 -8.93 20.24
N GLU A 167 -54.03 -8.22 21.15
CA GLU A 167 -53.72 -6.80 20.96
C GLU A 167 -52.50 -6.65 20.04
N LEU A 168 -52.69 -6.01 18.89
CA LEU A 168 -51.67 -5.85 17.86
C LEU A 168 -51.48 -4.37 17.51
N ASP A 169 -50.25 -4.02 17.15
CA ASP A 169 -49.87 -2.74 16.55
C ASP A 169 -49.36 -2.97 15.12
N CYS A 170 -49.73 -2.05 14.23
CA CYS A 170 -49.19 -1.94 12.88
C CYS A 170 -47.89 -1.13 12.94
N VAL A 171 -46.83 -1.69 12.37
CA VAL A 171 -45.50 -1.08 12.35
C VAL A 171 -45.09 -0.87 10.91
N PHE A 172 -44.86 0.39 10.53
CA PHE A 172 -44.28 0.73 9.25
C PHE A 172 -42.76 0.93 9.37
N SER A 173 -42.04 0.71 8.27
CA SER A 173 -40.58 0.81 8.22
C SER A 173 -40.01 2.22 8.52
N ASP A 174 -40.84 3.26 8.57
CA ASP A 174 -40.45 4.61 9.02
C ASP A 174 -40.60 4.81 10.54
N GLY A 175 -40.99 3.76 11.27
CA GLY A 175 -41.19 3.78 12.72
C GLY A 175 -42.59 4.22 13.15
N GLN A 176 -43.51 4.50 12.21
CA GLN A 176 -44.90 4.79 12.54
C GLN A 176 -45.55 3.56 13.19
N LEU A 177 -46.20 3.79 14.34
CA LEU A 177 -46.86 2.78 15.14
C LEU A 177 -48.33 3.13 15.31
N ASP A 178 -49.22 2.33 14.72
CA ASP A 178 -50.67 2.52 14.78
C ASP A 178 -51.35 1.32 15.44
N ARG A 179 -52.44 1.56 16.18
CA ARG A 179 -53.18 0.48 16.83
C ARG A 179 -54.01 -0.30 15.82
N ALA A 180 -53.85 -1.62 15.79
CA ALA A 180 -54.69 -2.49 14.96
C ALA A 180 -56.06 -2.71 15.61
N GLN A 181 -57.13 -2.70 14.81
CA GLN A 181 -58.51 -2.93 15.24
C GLN A 181 -59.07 -4.19 14.57
N TRP A 182 -59.56 -5.15 15.36
CA TRP A 182 -60.21 -6.35 14.85
C TRP A 182 -61.53 -6.02 14.14
N GLN A 183 -61.74 -6.63 12.98
CA GLN A 183 -62.97 -6.45 12.20
C GLN A 183 -63.91 -7.66 12.34
N ASP A 184 -63.55 -8.81 11.75
CA ASP A 184 -64.47 -9.96 11.60
C ASP A 184 -63.88 -11.28 12.14
N GLY A 185 -63.09 -11.23 13.22
CA GLY A 185 -62.52 -12.44 13.84
C GLY A 185 -61.24 -12.98 13.17
N LEU A 186 -61.06 -12.69 11.88
CA LEU A 186 -59.96 -13.20 11.04
C LEU A 186 -59.08 -12.09 10.45
N SER A 187 -59.45 -10.83 10.65
CA SER A 187 -58.77 -9.68 10.06
C SER A 187 -58.64 -8.53 11.05
N VAL A 188 -57.57 -7.77 10.88
CA VAL A 188 -57.29 -6.53 11.62
C VAL A 188 -57.10 -5.37 10.67
N THR A 189 -57.49 -4.18 11.10
CA THR A 189 -57.39 -2.96 10.32
C THR A 189 -56.48 -1.93 10.98
N CYS A 190 -55.60 -1.32 10.19
CA CYS A 190 -54.81 -0.15 10.56
C CYS A 190 -55.50 1.06 9.91
N SER A 191 -56.18 1.91 10.68
CA SER A 191 -56.96 3.04 10.15
C SER A 191 -56.25 4.37 10.35
N GLY A 192 -56.45 5.31 9.42
CA GLY A 192 -55.90 6.67 9.53
C GLY A 192 -54.42 6.80 9.16
N VAL A 193 -53.82 5.78 8.54
CA VAL A 193 -52.39 5.80 8.20
C VAL A 193 -52.15 6.74 7.02
N THR A 194 -51.22 7.68 7.19
CA THR A 194 -50.83 8.63 6.14
C THR A 194 -49.33 8.57 5.94
N LEU A 195 -48.91 8.08 4.77
CA LEU A 195 -47.50 7.91 4.42
C LEU A 195 -47.05 9.01 3.45
N ILE A 196 -45.83 9.50 3.63
CA ILE A 196 -45.28 10.63 2.86
C ILE A 196 -43.95 10.21 2.22
N SER A 197 -43.77 10.55 0.95
CA SER A 197 -42.51 10.40 0.22
C SER A 197 -42.04 11.75 -0.31
N THR A 198 -40.78 12.09 -0.03
CA THR A 198 -40.08 13.25 -0.61
C THR A 198 -39.31 12.92 -1.88
N VAL A 199 -39.24 11.65 -2.25
CA VAL A 199 -38.63 11.12 -3.48
C VAL A 199 -39.70 10.57 -4.41
N TRP A 200 -39.35 10.29 -5.67
CA TRP A 200 -40.30 9.79 -6.67
C TRP A 200 -41.14 8.60 -6.21
N SER A 201 -40.53 7.57 -5.58
CA SER A 201 -41.21 6.44 -4.95
C SER A 201 -40.43 5.99 -3.72
N LYS A 202 -41.14 5.70 -2.63
CA LYS A 202 -40.61 5.07 -1.42
C LYS A 202 -41.46 3.86 -1.07
N ILE A 203 -40.82 2.73 -0.79
CA ILE A 203 -41.49 1.51 -0.36
C ILE A 203 -41.48 1.48 1.16
N PHE A 204 -42.66 1.28 1.75
CA PHE A 204 -42.85 1.06 3.18
C PHE A 204 -43.21 -0.40 3.41
N ASN A 205 -42.53 -1.06 4.34
CA ASN A 205 -42.90 -2.40 4.79
C ASN A 205 -43.87 -2.26 5.96
N LEU A 206 -45.01 -2.94 5.86
CA LEU A 206 -46.02 -3.01 6.92
C LEU A 206 -45.91 -4.36 7.62
N ASN A 207 -45.58 -4.34 8.90
CA ASN A 207 -45.55 -5.52 9.74
C ASN A 207 -46.55 -5.39 10.88
N LEU A 208 -46.94 -6.52 11.48
CA LEU A 208 -47.73 -6.54 12.71
C LEU A 208 -46.85 -6.94 13.88
N ARG A 209 -47.05 -6.29 15.01
CA ARG A 209 -46.33 -6.54 16.26
C ARG A 209 -47.33 -6.75 17.38
N ARG A 210 -47.06 -7.68 18.29
CA ARG A 210 -47.85 -7.81 19.52
C ARG A 210 -47.67 -6.56 20.38
N ARG A 211 -48.77 -6.02 20.89
CA ARG A 211 -48.76 -4.76 21.62
C ARG A 211 -47.99 -4.91 22.94
N GLY A 212 -47.12 -3.95 23.21
CA GLY A 212 -46.28 -3.95 24.42
C GLY A 212 -45.10 -4.91 24.39
N THR A 213 -44.86 -5.62 23.28
CA THR A 213 -43.68 -6.46 23.09
C THR A 213 -42.94 -6.08 21.80
N ASN A 214 -41.72 -6.60 21.63
CA ASN A 214 -40.96 -6.49 20.38
C ASN A 214 -41.15 -7.71 19.46
N THR A 215 -42.22 -8.48 19.68
CA THR A 215 -42.51 -9.70 18.92
C THR A 215 -43.36 -9.37 17.72
N TYR A 216 -42.84 -9.61 16.52
CA TYR A 216 -43.59 -9.48 15.29
C TYR A 216 -44.42 -10.74 15.03
N ILE A 217 -45.54 -10.54 14.34
CA ILE A 217 -46.30 -11.60 13.70
C ILE A 217 -45.61 -11.91 12.38
N ASP A 218 -45.45 -13.19 12.06
CA ASP A 218 -44.72 -13.59 10.87
C ASP A 218 -45.36 -13.01 9.59
N SER A 219 -44.51 -12.48 8.72
CA SER A 219 -44.87 -12.03 7.37
C SER A 219 -44.05 -12.79 6.32
N PRO A 220 -44.43 -14.03 5.95
CA PRO A 220 -43.66 -14.87 5.01
C PRO A 220 -43.42 -14.21 3.66
N LYS A 221 -44.37 -13.36 3.23
CA LYS A 221 -44.20 -12.39 2.15
C LYS A 221 -44.25 -11.00 2.78
N PRO A 222 -43.30 -10.10 2.49
CA PRO A 222 -43.35 -8.74 3.03
C PRO A 222 -44.53 -7.98 2.43
N MET A 223 -45.35 -7.39 3.29
CA MET A 223 -46.42 -6.48 2.87
C MET A 223 -45.80 -5.14 2.51
N ARG A 224 -45.77 -4.82 1.21
CA ARG A 224 -45.11 -3.62 0.67
C ARG A 224 -46.14 -2.61 0.22
N VAL A 225 -45.93 -1.36 0.62
CA VAL A 225 -46.73 -0.22 0.21
C VAL A 225 -45.82 0.77 -0.51
N GLU A 226 -46.00 0.92 -1.83
CA GLU A 226 -45.30 1.96 -2.58
C GLU A 226 -46.06 3.29 -2.47
N VAL A 227 -45.34 4.32 -2.03
CA VAL A 227 -45.85 5.70 -1.98
C VAL A 227 -45.04 6.56 -2.92
N TYR A 228 -45.70 7.21 -3.87
CA TYR A 228 -45.05 8.01 -4.91
C TYR A 228 -45.39 9.49 -4.81
N SER A 229 -44.44 10.33 -5.24
CA SER A 229 -44.64 11.77 -5.38
C SER A 229 -44.31 12.19 -6.81
N CYS A 230 -45.31 12.69 -7.54
CA CYS A 230 -45.13 13.15 -8.91
C CYS A 230 -44.27 14.42 -8.99
N SER A 231 -44.31 15.27 -7.97
CA SER A 231 -43.57 16.54 -7.91
C SER A 231 -42.15 16.41 -7.35
N ALA A 232 -41.77 15.25 -6.82
CA ALA A 232 -40.43 15.01 -6.29
C ALA A 232 -39.36 14.81 -7.37
N GLY A 233 -39.74 14.85 -8.64
CA GLY A 233 -38.89 14.56 -9.77
C GLY A 233 -38.29 15.76 -10.49
N ASP A 234 -37.30 15.47 -11.34
CA ASP A 234 -36.78 16.43 -12.31
C ASP A 234 -37.89 16.88 -13.29
N SER A 235 -37.72 18.07 -13.87
CA SER A 235 -38.62 18.64 -14.88
C SER A 235 -38.51 17.90 -16.24
N ASP A 236 -38.69 16.58 -16.23
CA ASP A 236 -38.65 15.71 -17.39
C ASP A 236 -40.05 15.14 -17.67
N CYS A 237 -40.59 15.53 -18.81
CA CYS A 237 -41.92 15.12 -19.24
C CYS A 237 -41.99 13.62 -19.52
N SER A 238 -40.94 13.06 -20.13
CA SER A 238 -40.91 11.66 -20.50
C SER A 238 -40.79 10.74 -19.27
N GLN A 239 -40.06 11.15 -18.22
CA GLN A 239 -40.09 10.43 -16.93
C GLN A 239 -41.47 10.47 -16.29
N CYS A 240 -42.12 11.65 -16.29
CA CYS A 240 -43.46 11.81 -15.75
C CYS A 240 -44.48 10.89 -16.44
N LEU A 241 -44.47 10.86 -17.78
CA LEU A 241 -45.34 9.98 -18.56
C LEU A 241 -44.99 8.49 -18.39
N GLY A 242 -43.71 8.16 -18.19
CA GLY A 242 -43.27 6.80 -17.89
C GLY A 242 -43.87 6.23 -16.59
N ARG A 243 -44.12 7.09 -15.60
CA ARG A 243 -44.78 6.72 -14.34
C ARG A 243 -46.24 6.31 -14.53
N GLN A 244 -46.93 6.96 -15.46
CA GLN A 244 -48.31 6.60 -15.80
C GLN A 244 -48.41 5.13 -16.24
N MET A 245 -47.41 4.64 -16.98
CA MET A 245 -47.35 3.23 -17.41
C MET A 245 -47.06 2.26 -16.26
N GLN A 246 -46.51 2.73 -15.14
CA GLN A 246 -46.26 1.96 -13.92
C GLN A 246 -47.48 1.95 -12.98
N GLY A 247 -48.61 2.54 -13.38
CA GLY A 247 -49.82 2.62 -12.58
C GLY A 247 -49.90 3.84 -11.65
N HIS A 248 -48.90 4.74 -11.70
CA HIS A 248 -48.97 6.01 -10.97
C HIS A 248 -49.93 6.99 -11.66
N MET A 249 -50.63 7.82 -10.90
CA MET A 249 -51.56 8.82 -11.43
C MET A 249 -50.88 10.17 -11.74
N CYS A 250 -49.62 10.11 -12.18
CA CYS A 250 -48.85 11.30 -12.57
C CYS A 250 -49.21 11.75 -13.99
N VAL A 251 -49.29 13.07 -14.18
CA VAL A 251 -49.55 13.72 -15.46
C VAL A 251 -48.63 14.93 -15.62
N TRP A 252 -48.32 15.29 -16.87
CA TRP A 252 -47.50 16.45 -17.20
C TRP A 252 -48.37 17.71 -17.36
N CYS A 253 -48.05 18.78 -16.62
CA CYS A 253 -48.85 20.00 -16.48
C CYS A 253 -47.95 21.24 -16.63
N GLU A 254 -48.10 21.99 -17.73
CA GLU A 254 -47.43 23.28 -17.97
C GLU A 254 -45.92 23.30 -17.61
N ASN A 255 -45.19 22.24 -17.95
CA ASN A 255 -43.77 22.00 -17.66
C ASN A 255 -43.41 21.43 -16.27
N SER A 256 -44.37 20.87 -15.54
CA SER A 256 -44.14 20.19 -14.27
C SER A 256 -44.88 18.86 -14.20
N CYS A 257 -44.34 17.90 -13.45
CA CYS A 257 -45.02 16.64 -13.19
C CYS A 257 -45.87 16.78 -11.94
N GLN A 258 -47.18 16.52 -12.06
CA GLN A 258 -48.13 16.67 -10.96
C GLN A 258 -49.07 15.47 -10.89
N GLN A 259 -49.75 15.32 -9.76
CA GLN A 259 -50.83 14.35 -9.64
C GLN A 259 -52.01 14.79 -10.50
N ARG A 260 -52.72 13.83 -11.09
CA ARG A 260 -53.88 14.07 -11.97
C ARG A 260 -54.90 15.04 -11.37
N ASP A 261 -55.19 14.91 -10.07
CA ASP A 261 -56.20 15.72 -9.39
C ASP A 261 -55.76 17.16 -9.11
N GLN A 262 -54.45 17.42 -9.12
CA GLN A 262 -53.85 18.75 -8.89
C GLN A 262 -53.60 19.52 -10.20
N CYS A 263 -53.79 18.87 -11.35
CA CYS A 263 -53.47 19.41 -12.65
C CYS A 263 -54.65 20.15 -13.28
N HIS A 264 -54.51 21.45 -13.54
CA HIS A 264 -55.55 22.24 -14.23
C HIS A 264 -55.55 22.07 -15.76
N SER A 265 -54.40 21.76 -16.37
CA SER A 265 -54.26 21.63 -17.83
C SER A 265 -53.21 20.58 -18.20
N ILE A 266 -53.68 19.41 -18.64
CA ILE A 266 -52.82 18.28 -19.02
C ILE A 266 -52.17 18.56 -20.39
N THR A 267 -50.84 18.49 -20.43
CA THR A 267 -50.05 18.64 -21.65
C THR A 267 -49.62 17.26 -22.15
N THR A 268 -50.03 16.88 -23.37
CA THR A 268 -49.75 15.55 -23.94
C THR A 268 -48.48 15.49 -24.78
N ARG A 269 -47.92 16.64 -25.18
CA ARG A 269 -46.67 16.73 -25.95
C ARG A 269 -45.52 17.14 -25.05
N CYS A 270 -44.49 16.31 -24.97
CA CYS A 270 -43.26 16.66 -24.29
C CYS A 270 -42.43 17.70 -25.08
N PRO A 271 -41.58 18.49 -24.39
CA PRO A 271 -40.57 19.31 -25.06
C PRO A 271 -39.62 18.46 -25.90
N ASP A 272 -38.89 19.11 -26.81
CA ASP A 272 -37.93 18.41 -27.65
C ASP A 272 -36.82 17.75 -26.79
N PRO A 273 -36.32 16.56 -27.18
CA PRO A 273 -35.27 15.88 -26.45
C PRO A 273 -34.01 16.74 -26.33
N HIS A 274 -33.41 16.75 -25.16
CA HIS A 274 -32.18 17.50 -24.91
C HIS A 274 -31.07 16.54 -24.51
N ILE A 275 -30.12 16.35 -25.44
CA ILE A 275 -29.01 15.42 -25.29
C ILE A 275 -27.87 16.14 -24.55
N HIS A 276 -27.45 15.57 -23.42
CA HIS A 276 -26.37 16.09 -22.59
C HIS A 276 -25.01 15.57 -23.02
N LYS A 277 -24.91 14.27 -23.33
CA LYS A 277 -23.65 13.58 -23.57
C LYS A 277 -23.83 12.40 -24.51
N VAL A 278 -22.85 12.19 -25.38
CA VAL A 278 -22.74 11.02 -26.26
C VAL A 278 -21.37 10.36 -26.06
N GLU A 279 -21.35 9.04 -25.85
CA GLU A 279 -20.11 8.26 -25.74
C GLU A 279 -20.26 6.85 -26.34
N PRO A 280 -19.25 6.33 -27.06
CA PRO A 280 -18.00 6.98 -27.47
C PRO A 280 -18.22 8.04 -28.57
N LEU A 281 -17.19 8.86 -28.85
CA LEU A 281 -17.25 9.92 -29.89
C LEU A 281 -16.83 9.45 -31.28
N SER A 282 -16.34 8.23 -31.40
CA SER A 282 -15.93 7.63 -32.67
C SER A 282 -16.20 6.14 -32.70
N GLY A 283 -16.37 5.60 -33.90
CA GLY A 283 -16.55 4.17 -34.14
C GLY A 283 -16.09 3.75 -35.53
N PRO A 284 -15.79 2.45 -35.74
CA PRO A 284 -15.38 1.93 -37.04
C PRO A 284 -16.47 2.08 -38.11
N LEU A 285 -16.05 2.17 -39.38
CA LEU A 285 -16.95 2.20 -40.54
C LEU A 285 -17.93 1.01 -40.60
N THR A 286 -17.52 -0.14 -40.06
CA THR A 286 -18.35 -1.35 -40.01
C THR A 286 -19.57 -1.24 -39.09
N GLY A 287 -19.66 -0.19 -38.27
CA GLY A 287 -20.67 -0.07 -37.23
C GLY A 287 -20.54 -1.19 -36.18
N GLY A 288 -21.58 -1.36 -35.36
CA GLY A 288 -21.57 -2.24 -34.19
C GLY A 288 -21.18 -1.54 -32.89
N THR A 289 -20.74 -0.28 -32.95
CA THR A 289 -20.43 0.52 -31.76
C THR A 289 -21.67 0.69 -30.90
N LEU A 290 -21.56 0.33 -29.62
CA LEU A 290 -22.59 0.60 -28.62
C LEU A 290 -22.52 2.05 -28.18
N LEU A 291 -23.33 2.89 -28.82
CA LEU A 291 -23.43 4.31 -28.56
C LEU A 291 -24.35 4.57 -27.38
N THR A 292 -23.82 5.19 -26.34
CA THR A 292 -24.57 5.67 -25.18
C THR A 292 -24.95 7.13 -25.38
N VAL A 293 -26.25 7.42 -25.25
CA VAL A 293 -26.79 8.78 -25.29
C VAL A 293 -27.47 9.07 -23.96
N GLN A 294 -27.08 10.18 -23.31
CA GLN A 294 -27.65 10.64 -22.06
C GLN A 294 -28.31 12.00 -22.25
N GLY A 295 -29.45 12.22 -21.61
CA GLY A 295 -30.23 13.42 -21.84
C GLY A 295 -31.48 13.51 -20.98
N ARG A 296 -32.45 14.28 -21.47
CA ARG A 296 -33.79 14.47 -20.91
C ARG A 296 -34.83 14.58 -22.03
N ASN A 297 -36.09 14.33 -21.70
CA ASN A 297 -37.21 14.20 -22.64
C ASN A 297 -36.94 13.20 -23.77
N LEU A 298 -36.25 12.09 -23.51
CA LEU A 298 -35.90 11.06 -24.51
C LEU A 298 -37.03 10.03 -24.73
N GLY A 299 -38.29 10.37 -24.46
CA GLY A 299 -39.46 9.48 -24.60
C GLY A 299 -39.68 8.53 -23.42
N HIS A 300 -40.85 7.91 -23.33
CA HIS A 300 -41.21 7.03 -22.21
C HIS A 300 -41.26 5.55 -22.59
N ARG A 301 -41.22 5.25 -23.89
CA ARG A 301 -41.13 3.89 -24.42
C ARG A 301 -40.11 3.82 -25.55
N THR A 302 -39.56 2.64 -25.76
CA THR A 302 -38.51 2.39 -26.76
C THR A 302 -39.04 2.39 -28.18
N ASP A 303 -40.29 2.00 -28.41
CA ASP A 303 -40.92 1.95 -29.74
C ASP A 303 -41.25 3.33 -30.32
N GLN A 304 -41.19 4.37 -29.48
CA GLN A 304 -41.36 5.77 -29.87
C GLN A 304 -40.06 6.40 -30.37
N LEU A 305 -38.92 5.72 -30.17
CA LEU A 305 -37.59 6.29 -30.36
C LEU A 305 -36.98 5.85 -31.68
N ASN A 306 -36.47 6.83 -32.41
CA ASN A 306 -35.60 6.61 -33.55
C ASN A 306 -34.31 7.40 -33.36
N VAL A 307 -33.16 6.72 -33.43
CA VAL A 307 -31.85 7.30 -33.22
C VAL A 307 -31.05 7.19 -34.52
N SER A 308 -30.42 8.28 -34.94
CA SER A 308 -29.56 8.28 -36.13
C SER A 308 -28.36 9.20 -35.96
N ILE A 309 -27.32 8.95 -36.75
CA ILE A 309 -26.10 9.75 -36.84
C ILE A 309 -26.04 10.23 -38.28
N GLY A 310 -26.50 11.46 -38.52
CA GLY A 310 -26.81 11.91 -39.87
C GLY A 310 -27.82 10.99 -40.54
N HIS A 311 -27.38 10.32 -41.61
CA HIS A 311 -28.19 9.34 -42.37
C HIS A 311 -28.01 7.89 -41.93
N VAL A 312 -27.09 7.59 -41.00
CA VAL A 312 -26.84 6.23 -40.55
C VAL A 312 -27.77 5.91 -39.36
N PRO A 313 -28.61 4.87 -39.45
CA PRO A 313 -29.49 4.49 -38.35
C PRO A 313 -28.70 3.88 -37.19
N CYS A 314 -29.20 4.07 -35.96
CA CYS A 314 -28.67 3.45 -34.75
C CYS A 314 -29.76 2.63 -34.07
N SER A 315 -29.57 1.31 -34.01
CA SER A 315 -30.57 0.36 -33.53
C SER A 315 -30.63 0.36 -32.01
N LEU A 316 -31.75 0.81 -31.43
CA LEU A 316 -31.92 0.91 -29.99
C LEU A 316 -31.88 -0.46 -29.31
N LEU A 317 -31.26 -0.54 -28.13
CA LEU A 317 -31.23 -1.74 -27.28
C LEU A 317 -32.19 -1.56 -26.08
N PRO A 318 -33.40 -2.15 -26.09
CA PRO A 318 -34.42 -1.89 -25.08
C PRO A 318 -34.00 -2.22 -23.65
N GLN A 319 -33.18 -3.26 -23.47
CA GLN A 319 -32.67 -3.71 -22.17
C GLN A 319 -31.70 -2.71 -21.52
N HIS A 320 -31.15 -1.77 -22.28
CA HIS A 320 -30.24 -0.73 -21.80
C HIS A 320 -30.89 0.66 -21.81
N TYR A 321 -32.21 0.72 -21.94
CA TYR A 321 -32.97 1.96 -21.88
C TYR A 321 -33.42 2.28 -20.45
N THR A 322 -33.03 3.43 -19.94
CA THR A 322 -33.57 4.03 -18.72
C THR A 322 -34.41 5.22 -19.12
N VAL A 323 -35.71 5.16 -18.83
CA VAL A 323 -36.72 6.14 -19.27
C VAL A 323 -36.20 7.57 -19.14
N SER A 324 -36.03 8.22 -20.29
CA SER A 324 -35.59 9.60 -20.44
C SER A 324 -34.20 9.98 -19.90
N VAL A 325 -33.47 9.07 -19.26
CA VAL A 325 -32.14 9.35 -18.68
C VAL A 325 -31.04 8.93 -19.65
N ARG A 326 -31.11 7.68 -20.12
CA ARG A 326 -30.04 7.04 -20.87
C ARG A 326 -30.63 6.04 -21.85
N LEU A 327 -30.12 6.07 -23.07
CA LEU A 327 -30.34 5.03 -24.06
C LEU A 327 -29.01 4.51 -24.60
N VAL A 328 -29.00 3.26 -25.06
CA VAL A 328 -27.88 2.67 -25.77
C VAL A 328 -28.40 2.14 -27.11
N CYS A 329 -27.69 2.44 -28.18
CA CYS A 329 -28.01 1.94 -29.52
C CYS A 329 -26.76 1.38 -30.22
N GLU A 330 -26.94 0.37 -31.06
CA GLU A 330 -25.89 -0.18 -31.92
C GLU A 330 -25.84 0.60 -33.23
N THR A 331 -24.69 1.21 -33.53
CA THR A 331 -24.52 2.00 -34.77
C THR A 331 -24.56 1.13 -36.03
N GLY A 332 -25.22 1.63 -37.07
CA GLY A 332 -25.19 1.02 -38.40
C GLY A 332 -23.87 1.22 -39.15
N VAL A 333 -23.74 0.55 -40.30
CA VAL A 333 -22.60 0.67 -41.23
C VAL A 333 -22.56 2.05 -41.87
N SER A 334 -21.35 2.59 -41.97
CA SER A 334 -21.01 3.76 -42.78
C SER A 334 -20.07 3.37 -43.93
N TRP A 335 -20.44 3.72 -45.16
CA TRP A 335 -19.64 3.39 -46.36
C TRP A 335 -18.40 4.28 -46.54
N LYS A 336 -18.28 5.38 -45.79
CA LYS A 336 -17.18 6.33 -45.90
C LYS A 336 -16.91 7.02 -44.56
N ARG A 337 -15.72 7.57 -44.39
CA ARG A 337 -15.43 8.45 -43.25
C ARG A 337 -16.42 9.61 -43.24
N MET A 338 -17.10 9.80 -42.11
CA MET A 338 -18.04 10.90 -41.91
C MET A 338 -18.13 11.26 -40.43
N SER A 339 -18.50 12.49 -40.15
CA SER A 339 -18.75 12.97 -38.79
C SER A 339 -20.06 13.74 -38.80
N ASP A 340 -20.96 13.40 -37.88
CA ASP A 340 -22.27 14.06 -37.76
C ASP A 340 -22.75 14.04 -36.31
N ARG A 341 -23.79 14.82 -36.03
CA ARG A 341 -24.45 14.86 -34.72
C ARG A 341 -25.40 13.67 -34.58
N VAL A 342 -25.59 13.24 -33.34
CA VAL A 342 -26.57 12.22 -32.98
C VAL A 342 -27.92 12.90 -32.85
N SER A 343 -28.91 12.38 -33.56
CA SER A 343 -30.31 12.82 -33.48
C SER A 343 -31.18 11.75 -32.83
N VAL A 344 -32.07 12.19 -31.95
CA VAL A 344 -33.08 11.35 -31.29
C VAL A 344 -34.45 11.94 -31.61
N SER A 345 -35.27 11.17 -32.33
CA SER A 345 -36.65 11.52 -32.65
C SER A 345 -37.61 10.72 -31.78
N VAL A 346 -38.59 11.42 -31.19
CA VAL A 346 -39.66 10.84 -30.36
C VAL A 346 -41.00 11.00 -31.07
N ASP A 347 -41.66 9.88 -31.36
CA ASP A 347 -42.95 9.80 -32.07
C ASP A 347 -42.99 10.54 -33.43
N GLY A 348 -41.83 10.80 -34.04
CA GLY A 348 -41.70 11.59 -35.26
C GLY A 348 -42.11 13.07 -35.12
N LYS A 349 -42.35 13.54 -33.89
CA LYS A 349 -42.89 14.89 -33.61
C LYS A 349 -41.91 15.80 -32.89
N ALA A 350 -40.95 15.23 -32.16
CA ALA A 350 -39.97 15.96 -31.36
C ALA A 350 -38.58 15.42 -31.68
N VAL A 351 -37.61 16.30 -31.94
CA VAL A 351 -36.26 15.90 -32.36
C VAL A 351 -35.22 16.64 -31.53
N GLY A 352 -34.38 15.87 -30.86
CA GLY A 352 -33.19 16.37 -30.16
C GLY A 352 -31.93 16.08 -30.95
N VAL A 353 -30.99 17.02 -30.95
CA VAL A 353 -29.69 16.88 -31.62
C VAL A 353 -28.58 17.11 -30.61
N SER A 354 -27.57 16.23 -30.60
CA SER A 354 -26.45 16.29 -29.67
C SER A 354 -25.54 17.48 -29.95
N LYS A 355 -24.90 18.00 -28.88
CA LYS A 355 -23.78 18.95 -28.99
C LYS A 355 -22.47 18.26 -29.39
N ASP A 356 -22.32 17.01 -28.98
CA ASP A 356 -21.20 16.16 -29.39
C ASP A 356 -21.36 15.70 -30.84
N ILE A 357 -20.24 15.42 -31.50
CA ILE A 357 -20.17 14.92 -32.87
C ILE A 357 -19.62 13.50 -32.81
N PHE A 358 -20.32 12.55 -33.43
CA PHE A 358 -19.85 11.18 -33.60
C PHE A 358 -19.12 11.04 -34.93
N SER A 359 -17.96 10.40 -34.94
CA SER A 359 -17.13 10.21 -36.13
C SER A 359 -16.98 8.74 -36.51
N TYR A 360 -17.40 8.41 -37.72
CA TYR A 360 -17.10 7.15 -38.38
C TYR A 360 -15.69 7.20 -38.95
N VAL A 361 -14.79 6.42 -38.36
CA VAL A 361 -13.36 6.39 -38.66
C VAL A 361 -12.93 5.00 -39.13
N GLU A 362 -11.78 4.95 -39.77
CA GLU A 362 -11.10 3.71 -40.12
C GLU A 362 -9.81 3.68 -39.29
N PRO A 363 -9.75 2.86 -38.22
CA PRO A 363 -8.55 2.70 -37.43
C PRO A 363 -7.36 2.32 -38.31
N SER A 364 -6.13 2.63 -37.92
CA SER A 364 -4.96 2.14 -38.66
C SER A 364 -3.82 1.79 -37.72
N LEU A 365 -3.25 0.61 -37.89
CA LEU A 365 -2.09 0.14 -37.14
C LEU A 365 -0.82 0.50 -37.92
N LEU A 366 0.11 1.21 -37.31
CA LEU A 366 1.34 1.67 -37.94
C LEU A 366 2.54 0.78 -37.57
N ASP A 367 2.79 0.60 -36.27
CA ASP A 367 3.90 -0.22 -35.76
C ASP A 367 3.61 -0.70 -34.33
N PHE A 368 4.40 -1.65 -33.83
CA PHE A 368 4.39 -2.04 -32.43
C PHE A 368 5.78 -2.47 -31.95
N SER A 369 6.01 -2.34 -30.64
CA SER A 369 7.26 -2.75 -30.00
C SER A 369 7.01 -3.24 -28.57
N PRO A 370 7.79 -4.20 -28.05
CA PRO A 370 8.82 -5.00 -28.73
C PRO A 370 8.23 -6.03 -29.72
N ARG A 371 9.08 -6.58 -30.60
CA ARG A 371 8.67 -7.62 -31.58
C ARG A 371 8.77 -9.06 -31.04
N GLN A 372 9.40 -9.22 -29.88
CA GLN A 372 9.67 -10.51 -29.27
C GLN A 372 9.58 -10.43 -27.75
N GLY A 373 9.40 -11.56 -27.08
CA GLY A 373 9.36 -11.68 -25.62
C GLY A 373 9.19 -13.13 -25.15
N PRO A 374 9.33 -13.40 -23.84
CA PRO A 374 9.35 -14.76 -23.31
C PRO A 374 8.00 -15.49 -23.45
N VAL A 375 8.06 -16.81 -23.66
CA VAL A 375 6.91 -17.75 -23.64
C VAL A 375 6.06 -17.63 -22.37
N ALA A 376 6.67 -17.29 -21.23
CA ALA A 376 5.97 -17.07 -19.96
C ALA A 376 4.98 -15.89 -19.98
N GLY A 377 5.03 -15.02 -20.99
CA GLY A 377 4.17 -13.84 -21.09
C GLY A 377 4.71 -12.64 -20.31
N GLY A 378 3.83 -11.70 -19.95
CA GLY A 378 4.18 -10.50 -19.19
C GLY A 378 4.76 -9.36 -20.03
N THR A 379 5.14 -9.62 -21.29
CA THR A 379 5.70 -8.60 -22.20
C THR A 379 4.70 -7.47 -22.42
N ARG A 380 5.11 -6.23 -22.12
CA ARG A 380 4.32 -5.01 -22.36
C ARG A 380 4.54 -4.54 -23.79
N LEU A 381 3.49 -4.64 -24.60
CA LEU A 381 3.47 -4.14 -25.98
C LEU A 381 2.95 -2.71 -26.02
N THR A 382 3.59 -1.88 -26.84
CA THR A 382 3.10 -0.57 -27.26
C THR A 382 2.79 -0.65 -28.76
N ILE A 383 1.51 -0.58 -29.11
CA ILE A 383 1.01 -0.55 -30.49
C ILE A 383 0.68 0.91 -30.83
N ARG A 384 1.25 1.42 -31.93
CA ARG A 384 1.05 2.80 -32.42
C ARG A 384 0.20 2.82 -33.68
N GLY A 385 -0.62 3.85 -33.82
CA GLY A 385 -1.59 3.93 -34.91
C GLY A 385 -2.39 5.23 -34.94
N GLN A 386 -3.57 5.16 -35.53
CA GLN A 386 -4.55 6.26 -35.57
C GLN A 386 -5.96 5.74 -35.32
N SER A 387 -6.76 6.52 -34.61
CA SER A 387 -8.13 6.18 -34.21
C SER A 387 -8.23 4.81 -33.51
N LEU A 388 -7.26 4.48 -32.67
CA LEU A 388 -7.17 3.19 -31.99
C LEU A 388 -8.18 3.03 -30.84
N ASP A 389 -8.76 4.13 -30.37
CA ASP A 389 -9.83 4.19 -29.37
C ASP A 389 -11.23 4.22 -29.98
N ALA A 390 -11.35 3.98 -31.29
CA ALA A 390 -12.64 3.98 -31.97
C ALA A 390 -13.51 2.80 -31.50
N GLY A 391 -14.79 3.09 -31.26
CA GLY A 391 -15.77 2.09 -30.88
C GLY A 391 -15.99 2.02 -29.37
N SER A 392 -16.85 1.10 -28.98
CA SER A 392 -17.25 0.88 -27.58
C SER A 392 -16.38 -0.17 -26.89
N THR A 393 -15.83 -1.11 -27.66
CA THR A 393 -14.91 -2.14 -27.16
C THR A 393 -13.73 -2.30 -28.10
N VAL A 394 -12.53 -2.38 -27.54
CA VAL A 394 -11.27 -2.61 -28.26
C VAL A 394 -10.57 -3.78 -27.59
N ASN A 395 -10.20 -4.80 -28.35
CA ASN A 395 -9.47 -5.96 -27.87
C ASN A 395 -8.29 -6.23 -28.80
N VAL A 396 -7.13 -6.58 -28.23
CA VAL A 396 -5.99 -7.07 -29.02
C VAL A 396 -5.99 -8.60 -28.92
N LYS A 397 -6.21 -9.25 -30.06
CA LYS A 397 -6.25 -10.71 -30.21
C LYS A 397 -4.89 -11.25 -30.67
N ILE A 398 -4.51 -12.38 -30.10
CA ILE A 398 -3.30 -13.13 -30.43
C ILE A 398 -3.73 -14.45 -31.05
N ASN A 399 -3.28 -14.70 -32.28
CA ASN A 399 -3.70 -15.84 -33.10
C ASN A 399 -5.24 -16.01 -33.18
N GLY A 400 -5.98 -14.91 -33.06
CA GLY A 400 -7.45 -14.86 -33.10
C GLY A 400 -8.18 -15.27 -31.81
N THR A 401 -7.55 -15.97 -30.87
CA THR A 401 -8.22 -16.54 -29.69
C THR A 401 -7.87 -15.84 -28.39
N GLN A 402 -6.59 -15.76 -28.06
CA GLN A 402 -6.11 -15.21 -26.79
C GLN A 402 -6.15 -13.67 -26.79
N ASN A 403 -6.26 -13.06 -25.62
CA ASN A 403 -6.33 -11.60 -25.45
C ASN A 403 -5.02 -11.07 -24.86
N CYS A 404 -4.50 -9.98 -25.42
CA CYS A 404 -3.54 -9.11 -24.74
C CYS A 404 -4.32 -8.19 -23.79
N THR A 405 -3.91 -8.10 -22.53
CA THR A 405 -4.65 -7.30 -21.53
C THR A 405 -4.28 -5.83 -21.65
N ILE A 406 -5.19 -5.03 -22.19
CA ILE A 406 -4.99 -3.58 -22.40
C ILE A 406 -5.05 -2.86 -21.06
N PHE A 407 -4.04 -2.03 -20.78
CA PHE A 407 -4.02 -1.16 -19.59
C PHE A 407 -3.92 0.33 -19.96
N MET A 408 -3.63 0.66 -21.22
CA MET A 408 -3.70 2.02 -21.76
C MET A 408 -4.30 2.00 -23.17
N LEU A 409 -5.26 2.89 -23.43
CA LEU A 409 -5.92 3.03 -24.72
C LEU A 409 -6.10 4.52 -25.03
N SER A 410 -5.70 4.94 -26.21
CA SER A 410 -5.81 6.30 -26.73
C SER A 410 -5.95 6.28 -28.25
N GLY A 411 -6.25 7.42 -28.87
CA GLY A 411 -6.41 7.51 -30.32
C GLY A 411 -5.17 7.09 -31.13
N ASP A 412 -3.97 7.17 -30.57
CA ASP A 412 -2.71 6.88 -31.26
C ASP A 412 -1.90 5.73 -30.65
N VAL A 413 -2.23 5.29 -29.44
CA VAL A 413 -1.48 4.23 -28.72
C VAL A 413 -2.41 3.23 -28.00
N ILE A 414 -2.10 1.95 -28.13
CA ILE A 414 -2.60 0.87 -27.26
C ILE A 414 -1.40 0.27 -26.51
N GLU A 415 -1.47 0.22 -25.19
CA GLU A 415 -0.52 -0.56 -24.38
C GLU A 415 -1.21 -1.75 -23.73
N CYS A 416 -0.64 -2.94 -23.91
CA CYS A 416 -1.20 -4.19 -23.41
C CYS A 416 -0.13 -5.17 -22.93
N VAL A 417 -0.51 -6.13 -22.10
CA VAL A 417 0.37 -7.20 -21.61
C VAL A 417 0.07 -8.51 -22.32
N MET A 418 1.10 -9.13 -22.88
CA MET A 418 1.01 -10.42 -23.55
C MET A 418 0.74 -11.55 -22.54
N PRO A 419 -0.21 -12.46 -22.82
CA PRO A 419 -0.47 -13.63 -22.01
C PRO A 419 0.68 -14.65 -22.15
N PRO A 420 0.74 -15.66 -21.27
CA PRO A 420 1.59 -16.82 -21.48
C PRO A 420 1.19 -17.59 -22.75
N ALA A 421 2.16 -18.08 -23.52
CA ALA A 421 1.89 -18.94 -24.67
C ALA A 421 1.52 -20.37 -24.21
N GLU A 422 0.57 -21.00 -24.92
CA GLU A 422 0.13 -22.38 -24.62
C GLU A 422 1.19 -23.43 -24.99
N ALA A 423 2.00 -23.17 -26.02
CA ALA A 423 3.09 -24.04 -26.43
C ALA A 423 4.39 -23.66 -25.71
N ALA A 424 5.12 -24.65 -25.19
CA ALA A 424 6.43 -24.46 -24.54
C ALA A 424 7.58 -24.13 -25.53
N VAL A 425 7.25 -23.75 -26.77
CA VAL A 425 8.22 -23.57 -27.87
C VAL A 425 8.11 -22.16 -28.42
N ALA A 426 9.25 -21.61 -28.86
CA ALA A 426 9.30 -20.35 -29.57
C ALA A 426 8.46 -20.41 -30.86
N GLU A 427 7.49 -19.50 -30.99
CA GLU A 427 6.55 -19.47 -32.12
C GLU A 427 6.20 -18.02 -32.50
N ASN A 428 5.96 -17.82 -33.80
CA ASN A 428 5.47 -16.58 -34.34
C ASN A 428 3.93 -16.54 -34.27
N VAL A 429 3.38 -15.55 -33.57
CA VAL A 429 1.94 -15.34 -33.43
C VAL A 429 1.51 -14.05 -34.12
N SER A 430 0.32 -14.07 -34.73
CA SER A 430 -0.26 -12.86 -35.31
C SER A 430 -0.95 -12.01 -34.25
N LEU A 431 -0.73 -10.70 -34.31
CA LEU A 431 -1.44 -9.69 -33.52
C LEU A 431 -2.52 -9.06 -34.39
N CYS A 432 -3.72 -8.94 -33.84
CA CYS A 432 -4.85 -8.30 -34.49
C CYS A 432 -5.58 -7.41 -33.47
N VAL A 433 -6.19 -6.32 -33.93
CA VAL A 433 -7.10 -5.52 -33.10
C VAL A 433 -8.55 -5.74 -33.54
N VAL A 434 -9.43 -6.00 -32.59
CA VAL A 434 -10.86 -6.25 -32.75
C VAL A 434 -11.62 -5.09 -32.13
N TYR A 435 -12.44 -4.44 -32.95
CA TYR A 435 -13.31 -3.34 -32.55
C TYR A 435 -14.77 -3.82 -32.54
N ASP A 436 -15.49 -3.58 -31.44
CA ASP A 436 -16.95 -3.84 -31.35
C ASP A 436 -17.36 -5.28 -31.72
N GLY A 437 -16.51 -6.27 -31.39
CA GLY A 437 -16.75 -7.68 -31.70
C GLY A 437 -16.73 -8.03 -33.19
N ARG A 438 -16.31 -7.11 -34.07
CA ARG A 438 -16.19 -7.34 -35.51
C ARG A 438 -14.89 -8.09 -35.85
N PRO A 439 -14.79 -8.69 -37.05
CA PRO A 439 -13.59 -9.41 -37.47
C PRO A 439 -12.32 -8.56 -37.40
N CYS A 440 -11.18 -9.24 -37.26
CA CYS A 440 -9.87 -8.64 -37.11
C CYS A 440 -9.59 -7.50 -38.09
N PHE A 441 -9.26 -6.34 -37.54
CA PHE A 441 -8.81 -5.19 -38.30
C PHE A 441 -7.29 -5.31 -38.52
N SER A 442 -6.89 -5.65 -39.75
CA SER A 442 -5.51 -5.93 -40.19
C SER A 442 -4.91 -7.27 -39.73
N THR A 443 -4.79 -8.21 -40.67
CA THR A 443 -3.98 -9.43 -40.56
C THR A 443 -2.70 -9.29 -41.40
N SER A 444 -2.02 -8.15 -41.30
CA SER A 444 -0.79 -7.95 -42.06
C SER A 444 0.38 -8.73 -41.45
N PRO A 445 1.30 -9.30 -42.27
CA PRO A 445 2.46 -10.03 -41.76
C PRO A 445 3.42 -9.16 -40.93
N ARG A 446 3.31 -7.82 -41.02
CA ARG A 446 4.09 -6.88 -40.20
C ARG A 446 3.69 -6.90 -38.72
N PHE A 447 2.51 -7.42 -38.38
CA PHE A 447 1.98 -7.54 -37.01
C PHE A 447 2.14 -8.97 -36.50
N THR A 448 3.39 -9.45 -36.51
CA THR A 448 3.78 -10.76 -36.01
C THR A 448 4.71 -10.58 -34.82
N PHE A 449 4.34 -11.16 -33.68
CA PHE A 449 5.14 -11.19 -32.46
C PHE A 449 5.79 -12.57 -32.31
N THR A 450 7.05 -12.60 -31.89
CA THR A 450 7.79 -13.86 -31.70
C THR A 450 7.91 -14.17 -30.21
N TYR A 451 7.28 -15.26 -29.77
CA TYR A 451 7.60 -15.83 -28.47
C TYR A 451 8.97 -16.48 -28.54
N GLU A 452 9.84 -16.14 -27.61
CA GLU A 452 11.20 -16.65 -27.45
C GLU A 452 11.31 -17.49 -26.18
N LYS A 453 12.35 -18.34 -26.12
CA LYS A 453 12.59 -19.16 -24.92
C LYS A 453 12.72 -18.27 -23.67
N ASN A 454 12.15 -18.72 -22.56
CA ASN A 454 12.21 -17.98 -21.29
C ASN A 454 13.66 -17.69 -20.86
N PRO A 455 13.93 -16.49 -20.31
CA PRO A 455 15.23 -16.17 -19.72
C PRO A 455 15.56 -17.12 -18.58
N THR A 456 16.85 -17.37 -18.35
CA THR A 456 17.34 -18.24 -17.28
C THR A 456 18.28 -17.48 -16.36
N ILE A 457 18.14 -17.65 -15.06
CA ILE A 457 19.06 -17.11 -14.05
C ILE A 457 19.99 -18.24 -13.62
N SER A 458 21.29 -18.07 -13.85
CA SER A 458 22.30 -19.08 -13.50
C SER A 458 22.71 -19.00 -12.04
N HIS A 459 22.97 -17.79 -11.52
CA HIS A 459 23.32 -17.56 -10.13
C HIS A 459 23.28 -16.07 -9.78
N ILE A 460 23.20 -15.80 -8.47
CA ILE A 460 23.28 -14.46 -7.88
C ILE A 460 24.56 -14.33 -7.05
N ARG A 461 25.24 -13.20 -7.17
CA ARG A 461 26.43 -12.87 -6.37
C ARG A 461 26.48 -11.39 -6.03
N PRO A 462 26.83 -11.02 -4.79
CA PRO A 462 27.02 -11.88 -3.62
C PRO A 462 25.68 -12.40 -3.07
N SER A 463 25.70 -13.52 -2.33
CA SER A 463 24.50 -14.08 -1.67
C SER A 463 24.28 -13.54 -0.25
N LYS A 464 25.10 -12.58 0.20
CA LYS A 464 24.96 -11.94 1.51
C LYS A 464 24.82 -10.43 1.36
N SER A 465 24.00 -9.81 2.21
CA SER A 465 23.89 -8.36 2.36
C SER A 465 23.87 -7.95 3.83
N PHE A 466 23.80 -6.64 4.08
CA PHE A 466 23.81 -6.04 5.41
C PHE A 466 22.52 -5.28 5.69
N LEU A 467 22.20 -5.06 6.97
CA LEU A 467 20.91 -4.50 7.43
C LEU A 467 20.55 -3.17 6.79
N SER A 468 21.51 -2.26 6.62
CA SER A 468 21.27 -0.97 5.96
C SER A 468 20.86 -1.11 4.48
N GLY A 469 21.15 -2.23 3.83
CA GLY A 469 20.82 -2.50 2.44
C GLY A 469 21.61 -1.66 1.41
N GLY A 470 21.16 -1.68 0.16
CA GLY A 470 21.80 -0.97 -0.95
C GLY A 470 23.05 -1.64 -1.51
N ARG A 471 23.31 -2.92 -1.16
CA ARG A 471 24.40 -3.69 -1.75
C ARG A 471 24.03 -4.10 -3.17
N SER A 472 24.96 -3.96 -4.10
CA SER A 472 24.75 -4.35 -5.50
C SER A 472 24.83 -5.87 -5.65
N ILE A 473 23.72 -6.49 -6.08
CA ILE A 473 23.59 -7.92 -6.34
C ILE A 473 23.58 -8.14 -7.85
N SER A 474 24.63 -8.81 -8.34
CA SER A 474 24.79 -9.21 -9.73
C SER A 474 24.07 -10.53 -9.96
N VAL A 475 23.13 -10.52 -10.90
CA VAL A 475 22.33 -11.66 -11.30
C VAL A 475 22.77 -12.03 -12.72
N THR A 476 23.41 -13.18 -12.86
CA THR A 476 23.96 -13.63 -14.15
C THR A 476 23.09 -14.73 -14.76
N GLY A 477 22.95 -14.70 -16.09
CA GLY A 477 22.06 -15.63 -16.79
C GLY A 477 22.05 -15.41 -18.30
N TYR A 478 20.95 -15.75 -18.95
CA TYR A 478 20.75 -15.62 -20.40
C TYR A 478 19.33 -15.13 -20.73
N GLY A 479 19.19 -14.45 -21.86
CA GLY A 479 17.89 -14.00 -22.39
C GLY A 479 17.32 -12.75 -21.72
N PHE A 480 18.14 -11.98 -20.98
CA PHE A 480 17.67 -10.79 -20.28
C PHE A 480 17.34 -9.60 -21.21
N ASP A 481 17.71 -9.69 -22.49
CA ASP A 481 17.30 -8.76 -23.54
C ASP A 481 15.80 -8.83 -23.87
N LEU A 482 15.13 -9.94 -23.51
CA LEU A 482 13.68 -10.11 -23.63
C LEU A 482 12.89 -9.50 -22.47
N VAL A 483 13.59 -8.97 -21.45
CA VAL A 483 12.99 -8.51 -20.20
C VAL A 483 13.00 -6.98 -20.13
N GLN A 484 11.82 -6.40 -19.95
CA GLN A 484 11.60 -4.95 -19.87
C GLN A 484 11.64 -4.44 -18.42
N SER A 485 11.16 -5.22 -17.47
CA SER A 485 11.21 -4.90 -16.03
C SER A 485 11.65 -6.10 -15.21
N VAL A 486 12.48 -5.84 -14.20
CA VAL A 486 12.93 -6.86 -13.25
C VAL A 486 12.71 -6.34 -11.83
N ARG A 487 12.13 -7.19 -11.00
CA ARG A 487 11.98 -6.95 -9.56
C ARG A 487 12.60 -8.11 -8.79
N MET A 488 13.41 -7.78 -7.80
CA MET A 488 13.89 -8.75 -6.81
C MET A 488 13.08 -8.57 -5.54
N GLU A 489 12.58 -9.68 -5.01
CA GLU A 489 11.85 -9.76 -3.75
C GLU A 489 12.63 -10.66 -2.81
N VAL A 490 12.92 -10.16 -1.60
CA VAL A 490 13.56 -10.96 -0.57
C VAL A 490 12.55 -11.28 0.52
N SER A 491 12.28 -12.58 0.69
CA SER A 491 11.26 -13.11 1.60
C SER A 491 11.46 -12.58 3.02
N GLY A 492 10.42 -11.94 3.56
CA GLY A 492 10.43 -11.38 4.92
C GLY A 492 11.24 -10.09 5.08
N VAL A 493 11.73 -9.48 3.99
CA VAL A 493 12.49 -8.21 4.02
C VAL A 493 11.79 -7.13 3.20
N GLY A 494 11.64 -7.35 1.89
CA GLY A 494 11.06 -6.35 0.99
C GLY A 494 11.43 -6.57 -0.48
N GLN A 495 11.10 -5.60 -1.32
CA GLN A 495 11.29 -5.67 -2.77
C GLN A 495 12.05 -4.46 -3.33
N THR A 496 12.72 -4.65 -4.46
CA THR A 496 13.46 -3.61 -5.17
C THR A 496 13.36 -3.79 -6.68
N SER A 497 13.38 -2.68 -7.43
CA SER A 497 13.56 -2.71 -8.88
C SER A 497 15.02 -2.99 -9.23
N CYS A 498 15.24 -3.73 -10.31
CA CYS A 498 16.55 -4.03 -10.86
C CYS A 498 16.70 -3.46 -12.26
N SER A 499 17.93 -3.34 -12.74
CA SER A 499 18.25 -2.91 -14.09
C SER A 499 18.87 -4.04 -14.90
N CYS A 500 18.33 -4.33 -16.08
CA CYS A 500 19.00 -5.17 -17.08
C CYS A 500 20.14 -4.38 -17.71
N VAL A 501 21.39 -4.78 -17.44
CA VAL A 501 22.60 -4.09 -17.94
C VAL A 501 23.05 -4.69 -19.28
N SER A 502 22.92 -6.00 -19.44
CA SER A 502 23.24 -6.72 -20.68
C SER A 502 22.33 -7.95 -20.83
N PRO A 503 22.35 -8.66 -21.97
CA PRO A 503 21.60 -9.91 -22.17
C PRO A 503 21.92 -11.03 -21.15
N THR A 504 23.00 -10.87 -20.37
CA THR A 504 23.49 -11.86 -19.41
C THR A 504 23.68 -11.32 -18.00
N LEU A 505 23.44 -10.02 -17.77
CA LEU A 505 23.64 -9.37 -16.47
C LEU A 505 22.47 -8.47 -16.09
N ILE A 506 21.87 -8.78 -14.95
CA ILE A 506 20.95 -7.92 -14.20
C ILE A 506 21.67 -7.43 -12.94
N VAL A 507 21.43 -6.18 -12.56
CA VAL A 507 21.94 -5.60 -11.32
C VAL A 507 20.76 -5.15 -10.46
N CYS A 508 20.70 -5.66 -9.23
CA CYS A 508 19.70 -5.33 -8.23
C CYS A 508 20.39 -4.67 -7.02
N GLN A 509 19.68 -3.80 -6.29
CA GLN A 509 20.15 -3.33 -4.99
C GLN A 509 19.42 -4.08 -3.89
N SER A 510 20.12 -4.59 -2.88
CA SER A 510 19.45 -5.28 -1.77
C SER A 510 18.55 -4.32 -0.98
N PRO A 511 17.34 -4.72 -0.58
CA PRO A 511 16.53 -3.92 0.34
C PRO A 511 17.21 -3.78 1.73
N ALA A 512 16.71 -2.88 2.57
CA ALA A 512 17.13 -2.79 3.97
C ALA A 512 16.36 -3.82 4.82
N ALA A 513 17.01 -4.40 5.81
CA ALA A 513 16.45 -5.40 6.73
C ALA A 513 16.53 -4.93 8.19
N ASN A 514 15.60 -5.42 9.02
CA ASN A 514 15.53 -5.01 10.43
C ASN A 514 16.43 -5.85 11.35
N GLN A 515 16.77 -7.08 10.94
CA GLN A 515 17.54 -8.02 11.73
C GLN A 515 18.33 -8.98 10.83
N SER A 516 19.38 -9.56 11.39
CA SER A 516 20.17 -10.60 10.72
C SER A 516 19.33 -11.87 10.56
N GLN A 517 19.22 -12.39 9.34
CA GLN A 517 18.39 -13.56 9.02
C GLN A 517 18.79 -14.23 7.71
N GLN A 518 18.53 -15.53 7.61
CA GLN A 518 18.51 -16.22 6.33
C GLN A 518 17.20 -15.88 5.60
N ALA A 519 17.30 -15.70 4.29
CA ALA A 519 16.21 -15.32 3.42
C ALA A 519 16.35 -15.99 2.05
N THR A 520 15.32 -15.79 1.23
CA THR A 520 15.30 -16.26 -0.16
C THR A 520 15.06 -15.07 -1.07
N ALA A 521 15.86 -14.94 -2.12
CA ALA A 521 15.64 -13.97 -3.17
C ALA A 521 14.84 -14.62 -4.31
N LEU A 522 13.69 -14.03 -4.62
CA LEU A 522 12.80 -14.37 -5.72
C LEU A 522 12.88 -13.26 -6.78
N PHE A 523 12.79 -13.64 -8.05
CA PHE A 523 12.87 -12.70 -9.17
C PHE A 523 11.58 -12.70 -9.97
N TYR A 524 11.13 -11.51 -10.36
CA TYR A 524 10.01 -11.33 -11.26
C TYR A 524 10.53 -10.66 -12.53
N LEU A 525 10.33 -11.33 -13.67
CA LEU A 525 10.74 -10.86 -14.99
C LEU A 525 9.47 -10.50 -15.75
N ASN A 526 9.32 -9.24 -16.15
CA ASN A 526 8.09 -8.70 -16.73
C ASN A 526 6.84 -8.95 -15.83
N GLU A 527 6.99 -8.78 -14.52
CA GLU A 527 5.97 -9.08 -13.49
C GLU A 527 5.56 -10.57 -13.37
N VAL A 528 6.22 -11.47 -14.09
CA VAL A 528 6.02 -12.93 -13.97
C VAL A 528 7.09 -13.52 -13.06
N LEU A 529 6.68 -14.30 -12.06
CA LEU A 529 7.60 -15.00 -11.16
C LEU A 529 8.50 -15.94 -11.96
N TYR A 530 9.81 -15.79 -11.81
CA TYR A 530 10.79 -16.71 -12.37
C TYR A 530 10.64 -18.08 -11.71
N ARG A 531 10.38 -19.10 -12.53
CA ARG A 531 10.49 -20.49 -12.14
C ARG A 531 11.63 -21.09 -12.95
N GLY A 532 12.61 -21.68 -12.28
CA GLY A 532 13.72 -22.34 -12.95
C GLY A 532 13.22 -23.38 -13.95
N GLU A 533 14.04 -23.71 -14.95
CA GLU A 533 13.70 -24.77 -15.90
C GLU A 533 13.85 -26.11 -15.15
N ASP A 534 12.73 -26.78 -14.81
CA ASP A 534 12.73 -28.13 -14.25
C ASP A 534 13.41 -29.08 -15.24
N THR A 535 14.71 -29.30 -15.08
CA THR A 535 15.38 -30.43 -15.73
C THR A 535 14.95 -31.71 -15.02
N SER A 536 13.75 -32.21 -15.34
CA SER A 536 13.37 -33.60 -15.05
C SER A 536 12.33 -34.13 -16.04
N PRO A 537 12.76 -34.53 -17.26
CA PRO A 537 12.02 -35.49 -18.06
C PRO A 537 12.51 -36.92 -17.75
N SER A 538 12.25 -37.42 -16.54
CA SER A 538 12.21 -38.88 -16.29
C SER A 538 11.77 -39.18 -14.87
N GLY A 539 10.76 -40.04 -14.73
CA GLY A 539 10.43 -40.63 -13.44
C GLY A 539 11.63 -41.38 -12.86
N ARG A 540 12.14 -40.88 -11.74
CA ARG A 540 12.93 -41.65 -10.77
C ARG A 540 12.44 -41.26 -9.37
N GLY A 541 12.42 -42.27 -8.50
CA GLY A 541 11.77 -42.23 -7.19
C GLY A 541 12.40 -41.23 -6.21
N PRO A 542 11.86 -41.18 -4.98
CA PRO A 542 12.29 -40.26 -3.95
C PRO A 542 13.65 -40.73 -3.40
N ASP A 543 14.73 -40.31 -4.05
CA ASP A 543 16.06 -40.32 -3.44
C ASP A 543 16.23 -38.99 -2.69
N GLU A 544 16.53 -39.12 -1.40
CA GLU A 544 16.81 -38.04 -0.45
C GLU A 544 18.07 -37.29 -0.86
N ASP A 545 17.90 -36.19 -1.60
CA ASP A 545 18.76 -35.00 -1.64
C ASP A 545 18.05 -33.98 -2.56
N GLU A 546 17.01 -33.33 -2.05
CA GLU A 546 16.38 -32.19 -2.73
C GLU A 546 17.40 -31.05 -2.83
N GLN A 547 18.08 -30.96 -3.99
CA GLN A 547 18.69 -29.71 -4.42
C GLN A 547 17.61 -28.60 -4.32
N PRO A 548 17.91 -27.43 -3.72
CA PRO A 548 16.92 -26.37 -3.61
C PRO A 548 16.37 -26.02 -4.99
N HIS A 549 15.04 -25.92 -5.07
CA HIS A 549 14.32 -25.59 -6.29
C HIS A 549 14.99 -24.41 -7.02
N ALA A 550 15.15 -24.54 -8.34
CA ALA A 550 15.89 -23.60 -9.20
C ALA A 550 15.25 -22.20 -9.31
N ASP A 551 14.17 -21.94 -8.57
CA ASP A 551 13.41 -20.70 -8.48
C ASP A 551 13.70 -19.88 -7.20
N ALA A 552 14.43 -20.46 -6.23
CA ALA A 552 14.70 -19.87 -4.92
C ALA A 552 16.21 -19.70 -4.66
N PHE A 553 16.70 -18.47 -4.69
CA PHE A 553 18.13 -18.20 -4.43
C PHE A 553 18.38 -17.92 -2.95
N HIS A 554 19.23 -18.73 -2.31
CA HIS A 554 19.64 -18.51 -0.93
C HIS A 554 20.29 -17.14 -0.75
N PHE A 555 19.81 -16.38 0.23
CA PHE A 555 20.28 -15.04 0.53
C PHE A 555 20.39 -14.84 2.05
N GLU A 556 21.36 -14.08 2.52
CA GLU A 556 21.57 -13.88 3.97
C GLU A 556 21.77 -12.40 4.31
N TYR A 557 21.12 -11.93 5.38
CA TYR A 557 21.39 -10.63 5.97
C TYR A 557 22.24 -10.79 7.23
N VAL A 558 23.32 -10.04 7.29
CA VAL A 558 24.20 -9.93 8.45
C VAL A 558 24.24 -8.50 8.98
N GLU A 559 24.85 -8.32 10.15
CA GLU A 559 25.04 -7.00 10.77
C GLU A 559 25.84 -6.04 9.87
N ASP A 560 25.58 -4.74 10.04
CA ASP A 560 26.27 -3.69 9.30
C ASP A 560 27.79 -3.69 9.55
N PRO A 561 28.61 -3.44 8.52
CA PRO A 561 30.06 -3.42 8.66
C PRO A 561 30.53 -2.33 9.62
N GLN A 562 31.48 -2.66 10.48
CA GLN A 562 32.04 -1.72 11.45
C GLN A 562 33.40 -1.19 11.00
N PHE A 563 33.60 0.11 11.15
CA PHE A 563 34.85 0.81 10.79
C PHE A 563 35.30 1.71 11.93
N TYR A 564 36.60 1.76 12.17
CA TYR A 564 37.21 2.64 13.17
C TYR A 564 38.62 3.04 12.73
N THR A 565 39.10 4.20 13.19
CA THR A 565 40.48 4.64 12.95
C THR A 565 41.47 3.76 13.72
N ALA A 566 42.75 3.75 13.33
CA ALA A 566 43.80 2.94 13.96
C ALA A 566 43.77 2.94 15.50
N ASN A 567 43.58 4.13 16.10
CA ASN A 567 43.55 4.33 17.54
C ASN A 567 42.13 4.59 18.10
N LYS A 568 41.08 4.40 17.30
CA LYS A 568 39.68 4.77 17.62
C LYS A 568 39.53 6.24 18.02
N GLU A 569 40.39 7.10 17.50
CA GLU A 569 40.35 8.54 17.68
C GLU A 569 39.13 9.13 16.98
N LYS A 570 38.33 9.90 17.73
CA LYS A 570 37.19 10.63 17.18
C LYS A 570 37.59 11.97 16.55
N LEU A 571 38.75 12.52 16.92
CA LEU A 571 39.25 13.82 16.48
C LEU A 571 40.71 13.70 16.04
N ILE A 572 41.00 14.04 14.79
CA ILE A 572 42.32 13.95 14.17
C ILE A 572 42.81 15.37 13.87
N LYS A 573 43.90 15.80 14.50
CA LYS A 573 44.49 17.11 14.24
C LYS A 573 45.39 17.02 13.02
N HIS A 574 45.13 17.85 12.01
CA HIS A 574 45.92 17.85 10.77
C HIS A 574 46.39 19.27 10.43
N HIS A 575 47.65 19.40 10.04
CA HIS A 575 48.23 20.68 9.64
C HIS A 575 48.09 20.86 8.13
N PRO A 576 47.72 22.07 7.66
CA PRO A 576 47.62 22.35 6.23
C PRO A 576 48.98 22.12 5.52
N GLY A 577 48.98 21.35 4.43
CA GLY A 577 50.15 21.16 3.56
C GLY A 577 50.87 19.82 3.67
N GLU A 578 50.53 18.98 4.66
CA GLU A 578 51.00 17.59 4.74
C GLU A 578 50.01 16.65 4.04
N PRO A 579 50.47 15.56 3.36
CA PRO A 579 49.57 14.56 2.84
C PRO A 579 48.84 13.85 4.01
N LEU A 580 47.51 13.84 3.98
CA LEU A 580 46.70 13.16 4.98
C LEU A 580 46.54 11.68 4.59
N ILE A 581 47.07 10.79 5.43
CA ILE A 581 46.91 9.35 5.33
C ILE A 581 46.16 8.86 6.56
N LEU A 582 44.94 8.35 6.36
CA LEU A 582 44.12 7.76 7.40
C LEU A 582 44.19 6.23 7.34
N ILE A 583 44.53 5.62 8.45
CA ILE A 583 44.48 4.17 8.62
C ILE A 583 43.12 3.80 9.20
N ILE A 584 42.34 3.03 8.44
CA ILE A 584 40.98 2.61 8.82
C ILE A 584 40.98 1.09 8.99
N ASN A 585 40.61 0.66 10.18
CA ASN A 585 40.42 -0.74 10.53
C ASN A 585 38.97 -1.16 10.24
N LYS A 586 38.81 -2.30 9.58
CA LYS A 586 37.56 -3.01 9.37
C LYS A 586 37.34 -3.98 10.53
N GLY A 587 36.17 -3.92 11.16
CA GLY A 587 35.74 -4.91 12.15
C GLY A 587 35.60 -6.30 11.54
N LEU A 588 35.51 -7.32 12.39
CA LEU A 588 35.18 -8.67 11.93
C LEU A 588 33.84 -8.62 11.19
N SER A 589 33.83 -9.09 9.95
CA SER A 589 32.65 -9.09 9.09
C SER A 589 32.71 -10.29 8.17
N GLU A 590 31.61 -11.03 8.11
CA GLU A 590 31.45 -12.15 7.17
C GLU A 590 31.12 -11.68 5.74
N LEU A 591 31.16 -10.37 5.50
CA LEU A 591 30.91 -9.77 4.20
C LEU A 591 32.19 -9.76 3.35
N ASP A 592 32.16 -10.56 2.27
CA ASP A 592 33.13 -10.52 1.17
C ASP A 592 32.88 -9.29 0.28
N LEU A 593 33.22 -8.11 0.80
CA LEU A 593 33.07 -6.82 0.12
C LEU A 593 34.28 -6.54 -0.76
N THR A 594 34.02 -6.18 -2.01
CA THR A 594 35.03 -5.81 -3.02
C THR A 594 35.46 -4.35 -2.89
N LEU A 595 36.65 -4.01 -3.42
CA LEU A 595 37.23 -2.66 -3.32
C LEU A 595 36.32 -1.55 -3.89
N GLN A 596 35.52 -1.88 -4.91
CA GLN A 596 34.60 -0.94 -5.55
C GLN A 596 33.33 -0.64 -4.73
N GLU A 597 33.03 -1.45 -3.71
CA GLU A 597 31.86 -1.25 -2.84
C GLU A 597 32.12 -0.23 -1.72
N TYR A 598 33.38 0.15 -1.50
CA TYR A 598 33.76 1.12 -0.47
C TYR A 598 33.90 2.53 -1.04
N SER A 599 33.39 3.50 -0.31
CA SER A 599 33.64 4.91 -0.56
C SER A 599 33.94 5.61 0.76
N VAL A 600 35.06 6.35 0.82
CA VAL A 600 35.43 7.14 1.99
C VAL A 600 35.58 8.59 1.58
N THR A 601 34.97 9.48 2.34
CA THR A 601 35.00 10.93 2.12
C THR A 601 35.50 11.64 3.37
N ILE A 602 36.23 12.74 3.18
CA ILE A 602 36.66 13.64 4.25
C ILE A 602 36.06 15.00 3.95
N GLY A 603 34.99 15.36 4.68
CA GLY A 603 34.14 16.49 4.30
C GLY A 603 33.47 16.22 2.95
N SER A 604 33.85 16.99 1.93
CA SER A 604 33.39 16.82 0.53
C SER A 604 34.36 16.06 -0.37
N ASP A 605 35.59 15.83 0.08
CA ASP A 605 36.66 15.30 -0.75
C ASP A 605 36.66 13.76 -0.71
N LEU A 606 36.67 13.12 -1.89
CA LEU A 606 36.75 11.66 -2.03
C LEU A 606 38.19 11.20 -1.77
N CYS A 607 38.31 10.13 -0.99
CA CYS A 607 39.60 9.57 -0.62
C CYS A 607 40.00 8.40 -1.51
N ASP A 608 41.28 8.33 -1.88
CA ASP A 608 41.84 7.18 -2.59
C ASP A 608 42.13 6.04 -1.60
N ILE A 609 41.47 4.90 -1.79
CA ILE A 609 41.53 3.74 -0.89
C ILE A 609 42.56 2.73 -1.40
N THR A 610 43.47 2.32 -0.52
CA THR A 610 44.46 1.25 -0.78
C THR A 610 44.43 0.23 0.35
N PHE A 611 44.15 -1.03 0.02
CA PHE A 611 44.07 -2.11 1.02
C PHE A 611 45.47 -2.64 1.36
N TYR A 612 45.76 -2.75 2.65
CA TYR A 612 46.99 -3.38 3.13
C TYR A 612 46.77 -4.87 3.43
N ASN A 613 45.65 -5.19 4.09
CA ASN A 613 45.16 -6.55 4.31
C ASN A 613 43.61 -6.54 4.41
N GLU A 614 42.98 -7.68 4.70
CA GLU A 614 41.51 -7.76 4.78
C GLU A 614 40.86 -6.96 5.92
N GLN A 615 41.65 -6.57 6.93
CA GLN A 615 41.17 -5.85 8.12
C GLN A 615 41.59 -4.38 8.12
N LEU A 616 42.40 -3.92 7.17
CA LEU A 616 43.02 -2.60 7.23
C LEU A 616 43.24 -2.02 5.83
N PHE A 617 42.78 -0.79 5.63
CA PHE A 617 43.01 -0.03 4.42
C PHE A 617 43.41 1.41 4.75
N HIS A 618 44.20 1.99 3.85
CA HIS A 618 44.66 3.37 3.92
C HIS A 618 43.78 4.24 3.02
N CYS A 619 43.37 5.36 3.54
CA CYS A 619 42.69 6.43 2.81
C CYS A 619 43.68 7.59 2.68
N THR A 620 44.08 7.90 1.46
CA THR A 620 45.01 8.99 1.13
C THR A 620 44.30 10.10 0.37
N ILE A 621 44.56 11.36 0.74
CA ILE A 621 44.17 12.52 -0.07
C ILE A 621 45.42 13.20 -0.61
N ASN A 622 45.56 13.19 -1.94
CA ASN A 622 46.70 13.75 -2.66
C ASN A 622 46.52 15.23 -3.03
N ARG A 623 45.37 15.83 -2.70
CA ARG A 623 45.01 17.22 -3.03
C ARG A 623 44.93 18.06 -1.75
N SER A 624 45.12 19.37 -1.84
CA SER A 624 44.86 20.25 -0.69
C SER A 624 43.37 20.15 -0.33
N LEU A 625 43.07 19.63 0.87
CA LEU A 625 41.72 19.56 1.42
C LEU A 625 41.03 20.92 1.27
N SER A 626 39.82 20.92 0.72
CA SER A 626 39.08 22.15 0.45
C SER A 626 38.93 22.94 1.76
N ALA A 627 39.54 24.13 1.81
CA ALA A 627 39.65 24.98 2.99
C ALA A 627 38.30 25.61 3.40
N GLY A 628 37.34 24.77 3.78
CA GLY A 628 36.20 25.17 4.60
C GLY A 628 36.67 25.29 6.05
N SER A 629 36.39 26.42 6.69
CA SER A 629 36.69 26.62 8.10
C SER A 629 36.02 25.55 8.97
N GLY A 630 36.80 24.71 9.63
CA GLY A 630 36.32 23.84 10.69
C GLY A 630 36.34 22.35 10.37
N GLU A 631 36.21 21.58 11.45
CA GLU A 631 36.08 20.14 11.55
C GLU A 631 35.46 19.42 10.32
N LEU A 632 36.24 18.56 9.66
CA LEU A 632 35.87 17.79 8.48
C LEU A 632 35.51 16.34 8.86
N PRO A 633 34.26 15.88 8.69
CA PRO A 633 33.88 14.52 9.06
C PRO A 633 34.46 13.48 8.08
N VAL A 634 35.06 12.43 8.62
CA VAL A 634 35.50 11.24 7.88
C VAL A 634 34.35 10.26 7.83
N THR A 635 33.75 10.10 6.65
CA THR A 635 32.55 9.29 6.44
C THR A 635 32.88 8.08 5.59
N VAL A 636 32.55 6.89 6.09
CA VAL A 636 32.65 5.62 5.35
C VAL A 636 31.26 5.24 4.86
N ARG A 637 31.16 4.91 3.57
CA ARG A 637 29.94 4.49 2.91
C ARG A 637 30.12 3.15 2.20
N VAL A 638 29.15 2.25 2.39
CA VAL A 638 29.03 0.96 1.71
C VAL A 638 27.56 0.76 1.37
N GLY A 639 27.18 0.81 0.09
CA GLY A 639 25.76 0.82 -0.31
C GLY A 639 24.97 1.96 0.35
N HIS A 640 23.94 1.61 1.13
CA HIS A 640 23.18 2.57 1.94
C HIS A 640 23.70 2.73 3.37
N PHE A 641 24.64 1.90 3.82
CA PHE A 641 25.33 2.12 5.09
C PHE A 641 26.22 3.36 4.98
N CYS A 642 26.06 4.29 5.91
CA CYS A 642 26.82 5.54 5.95
C CYS A 642 27.11 5.93 7.41
N LYS A 643 28.39 6.05 7.78
CA LYS A 643 28.78 6.36 9.16
C LYS A 643 30.00 7.27 9.23
N VAL A 644 29.91 8.28 10.09
CA VAL A 644 31.06 9.14 10.45
C VAL A 644 31.90 8.41 11.50
N ILE A 645 33.16 8.14 11.19
CA ILE A 645 34.07 7.40 12.06
C ILE A 645 35.01 8.31 12.87
N ALA A 646 35.32 9.49 12.34
CA ALA A 646 36.20 10.49 12.96
C ALA A 646 35.95 11.87 12.35
N VAL A 647 36.55 12.90 12.94
CA VAL A 647 36.51 14.28 12.47
C VAL A 647 37.94 14.81 12.38
N VAL A 648 38.32 15.37 11.23
CA VAL A 648 39.63 15.98 11.00
C VAL A 648 39.54 17.47 11.31
N GLN A 649 40.25 17.92 12.33
CA GLN A 649 40.36 19.32 12.68
C GLN A 649 41.60 19.93 12.01
N MET A 650 41.37 20.91 11.13
CA MET A 650 42.45 21.69 10.53
C MET A 650 43.09 22.60 11.58
N GLY A 651 44.38 22.37 11.85
CA GLY A 651 45.18 23.12 12.82
C GLY A 651 45.49 24.54 12.34
N GLY A 652 44.53 25.45 12.47
CA GLY A 652 44.71 26.89 12.22
C GLY A 652 45.07 27.71 13.48
N GLY A 653 45.40 27.08 14.60
CA GLY A 653 45.54 27.74 15.90
C GLY A 653 46.94 28.22 16.30
N SER A 654 48.01 27.82 15.58
CA SER A 654 49.39 28.11 16.01
C SER A 654 49.93 29.45 15.51
N GLU A 655 49.41 30.02 14.42
CA GLU A 655 49.93 31.28 13.88
C GLU A 655 49.71 32.46 14.85
N LEU A 656 48.54 32.54 15.49
CA LEU A 656 48.27 33.57 16.49
C LEU A 656 49.16 33.41 17.74
N ALA A 657 49.44 32.17 18.17
CA ALA A 657 50.31 31.92 19.31
C ALA A 657 51.77 32.30 19.02
N ILE A 658 52.26 32.01 17.80
CA ILE A 658 53.61 32.38 17.35
C ILE A 658 53.72 33.91 17.22
N VAL A 659 52.73 34.57 16.62
CA VAL A 659 52.70 36.04 16.48
C VAL A 659 52.67 36.72 17.85
N VAL A 660 51.84 36.26 18.79
CA VAL A 660 51.80 36.80 20.17
C VAL A 660 53.15 36.62 20.86
N SER A 661 53.80 35.46 20.70
CA SER A 661 55.12 35.20 21.29
C SER A 661 56.21 36.11 20.71
N ILE A 662 56.21 36.34 19.39
CA ILE A 662 57.12 37.29 18.73
C ILE A 662 56.88 38.71 19.22
N VAL A 663 55.63 39.17 19.31
CA VAL A 663 55.30 40.51 19.80
C VAL A 663 55.76 40.70 21.25
N VAL A 664 55.54 39.72 22.12
CA VAL A 664 56.03 39.76 23.51
C VAL A 664 57.56 39.81 23.57
N CYS A 665 58.25 39.03 22.74
CA CYS A 665 59.72 39.06 22.65
C CYS A 665 60.24 40.42 22.14
N CYS A 666 59.61 41.02 21.13
CA CYS A 666 59.97 42.35 20.62
C CYS A 666 59.76 43.44 21.67
N VAL A 667 58.67 43.38 22.44
CA VAL A 667 58.42 44.33 23.54
C VAL A 667 59.46 44.17 24.65
N LEU A 668 59.81 42.93 25.02
CA LEU A 668 60.86 42.67 26.01
C LEU A 668 62.24 43.15 25.53
N LEU A 669 62.58 42.95 24.26
CA LEU A 669 63.82 43.47 23.68
C LEU A 669 63.85 45.01 23.63
N LEU A 670 62.73 45.65 23.30
CA LEU A 670 62.60 47.11 23.38
C LEU A 670 62.77 47.62 24.81
N LEU A 671 62.19 46.95 25.81
CA LEU A 671 62.38 47.31 27.21
C LEU A 671 63.83 47.13 27.66
N CYS A 672 64.48 46.03 27.27
CA CYS A 672 65.90 45.78 27.55
C CYS A 672 66.82 46.81 26.89
N THR A 673 66.56 47.20 25.64
CA THR A 673 67.34 48.24 24.95
C THR A 673 67.14 49.62 25.57
N VAL A 674 65.92 49.98 25.96
CA VAL A 674 65.65 51.22 26.71
C VAL A 674 66.36 51.20 28.06
N ALA A 675 66.31 50.07 28.79
CA ALA A 675 67.03 49.91 30.06
C ALA A 675 68.55 50.05 29.87
N LEU A 676 69.12 49.47 28.81
CA LEU A 676 70.53 49.63 28.45
C LEU A 676 70.87 51.08 28.07
N VAL A 677 70.01 51.79 27.33
CA VAL A 677 70.22 53.21 27.03
C VAL A 677 70.15 54.06 28.30
N VAL A 678 69.21 53.79 29.21
CA VAL A 678 69.13 54.46 30.52
C VAL A 678 70.37 54.15 31.35
N TYR A 679 70.85 52.91 31.36
CA TYR A 679 72.07 52.52 32.04
C TYR A 679 73.31 53.19 31.44
N CYS A 680 73.46 53.18 30.11
CA CYS A 680 74.57 53.84 29.41
C CYS A 680 74.53 55.36 29.57
N THR A 681 73.35 55.99 29.62
CA THR A 681 73.24 57.43 29.88
C THR A 681 73.51 57.79 31.33
N LYS A 682 73.11 56.94 32.30
CA LYS A 682 73.50 57.06 33.71
C LYS A 682 75.01 56.85 33.89
N SER A 683 75.60 55.86 33.22
CA SER A 683 77.03 55.56 33.25
C SER A 683 77.84 56.71 32.65
N ARG A 684 77.45 57.24 31.48
CA ARG A 684 78.07 58.45 30.90
C ARG A 684 77.88 59.72 31.74
N ARG A 685 76.85 59.80 32.59
CA ARG A 685 76.71 60.88 33.59
C ARG A 685 77.66 60.66 34.77
N ALA A 686 77.84 59.42 35.24
CA ALA A 686 78.77 59.08 36.32
C ALA A 686 80.24 59.28 35.89
N GLU A 687 80.58 58.95 34.64
CA GLU A 687 81.91 59.15 34.07
C GLU A 687 82.28 60.64 33.97
N ARG A 688 81.31 61.51 33.66
CA ARG A 688 81.51 62.98 33.71
C ARG A 688 81.65 63.53 35.14
N TYR A 689 81.07 62.86 36.13
CA TYR A 689 81.32 63.17 37.54
C TYR A 689 82.75 62.75 37.94
N TRP A 690 83.20 61.57 37.52
CA TRP A 690 84.55 61.06 37.78
C TRP A 690 85.65 61.93 37.16
N GLN A 691 85.46 62.40 35.92
CA GLN A 691 86.42 63.29 35.24
C GLN A 691 86.53 64.67 35.91
N LYS A 692 85.47 65.18 36.53
CA LYS A 692 85.54 66.42 37.32
C LYS A 692 86.38 66.25 38.58
N THR A 693 86.30 65.09 39.24
CA THR A 693 87.14 64.77 40.40
C THR A 693 88.62 64.64 40.02
N LEU A 694 88.91 64.09 38.83
CA LEU A 694 90.28 63.93 38.32
C LEU A 694 90.95 65.29 38.00
N LEU A 695 90.20 66.24 37.42
CA LEU A 695 90.70 67.59 37.14
C LEU A 695 90.95 68.41 38.43
N GLN A 696 90.17 68.19 39.49
CA GLN A 696 90.45 68.81 40.80
C GLN A 696 91.71 68.24 41.48
N MET A 697 92.06 66.98 41.20
CA MET A 697 93.30 66.38 41.67
C MET A 697 94.54 66.93 40.95
N ASP A 698 94.46 67.15 39.63
CA ASP A 698 95.60 67.65 38.82
C ASP A 698 95.89 69.15 39.07
N GLU A 699 94.86 69.95 39.38
CA GLU A 699 95.00 71.35 39.83
C GLU A 699 95.69 71.44 41.21
N MET A 700 95.38 70.53 42.14
CA MET A 700 96.09 70.41 43.42
C MET A 700 97.55 69.93 43.24
N GLU A 701 97.82 69.06 42.26
CA GLU A 701 99.18 68.56 41.99
C GLU A 701 100.07 69.60 41.30
N SER A 702 99.47 70.50 40.52
CA SER A 702 100.09 71.71 39.94
C SER A 702 100.53 72.71 41.02
N GLN A 703 99.67 72.99 42.01
CA GLN A 703 99.99 73.91 43.11
C GLN A 703 101.14 73.41 44.00
N ILE A 704 101.26 72.09 44.23
CA ILE A 704 102.36 71.48 44.99
C ILE A 704 103.67 71.51 44.19
N ARG A 705 103.63 71.33 42.86
CA ARG A 705 104.81 71.43 41.98
C ARG A 705 105.39 72.85 41.90
N ASP A 706 104.55 73.88 42.01
CA ASP A 706 105.00 75.28 41.99
C ASP A 706 105.56 75.79 43.34
N GLU A 707 105.11 75.25 44.49
CA GLU A 707 105.77 75.52 45.78
C GLU A 707 107.17 74.88 45.88
N ILE A 708 107.36 73.67 45.33
CA ILE A 708 108.67 72.99 45.32
C ILE A 708 109.65 73.67 44.35
N ARG A 709 109.18 74.32 43.27
CA ARG A 709 110.02 75.10 42.35
C ARG A 709 110.50 76.44 42.94
N LYS A 710 109.74 77.03 43.88
CA LYS A 710 110.12 78.27 44.58
C LYS A 710 111.08 78.06 45.75
N GLY A 711 111.22 76.82 46.25
CA GLY A 711 112.22 76.45 47.27
C GLY A 711 113.64 76.23 46.73
N LYS A 712 113.83 76.08 45.41
CA LYS A 712 115.11 75.67 44.79
C LYS A 712 115.95 76.82 44.20
N THR A 713 115.55 78.08 44.44
CA THR A 713 116.20 79.29 43.89
C THR A 713 116.70 80.28 44.96
N HIS A 714 116.76 79.89 46.24
CA HIS A 714 117.37 80.68 47.33
C HIS A 714 118.19 79.78 48.26
N THR A 715 119.42 79.40 47.86
CA THR A 715 120.58 79.10 48.75
C THR A 715 121.84 78.65 47.99
N HIS A 716 122.06 79.14 46.76
CA HIS A 716 123.42 79.28 46.21
C HIS A 716 123.91 80.72 46.43
N THR A 717 124.27 81.02 47.66
CA THR A 717 125.21 82.06 48.07
C THR A 717 125.45 81.84 49.55
N HIS A 718 126.57 81.17 49.87
CA HIS A 718 127.42 81.36 51.03
C HIS A 718 128.24 80.08 51.29
N THR A 719 129.53 80.19 50.94
CA THR A 719 130.70 79.73 51.71
C THR A 719 130.86 78.22 51.95
N LEU A 720 131.84 77.59 51.32
CA LEU A 720 133.18 77.36 51.90
C LEU A 720 133.10 76.76 53.31
N THR A 721 133.40 75.47 53.45
CA THR A 721 134.50 74.92 54.27
C THR A 721 134.25 73.44 54.62
N HIS A 722 135.33 72.66 54.58
CA HIS A 722 135.62 71.54 55.49
C HIS A 722 134.70 70.30 55.41
N THR A 723 135.14 69.20 54.80
CA THR A 723 136.05 68.14 55.30
C THR A 723 135.28 66.87 55.70
N HIS A 724 135.89 65.74 55.33
CA HIS A 724 135.93 64.49 56.08
C HIS A 724 134.69 63.57 56.09
N SER A 725 134.84 62.50 55.29
CA SER A 725 134.94 61.10 55.73
C SER A 725 133.73 60.34 56.28
N LEU A 726 133.56 59.13 55.72
CA LEU A 726 133.26 57.85 56.39
C LEU A 726 131.89 57.79 57.11
N SER A 727 131.14 56.71 57.16
CA SER A 727 131.30 55.31 56.78
C SER A 727 129.99 54.64 57.21
N ALA A 728 129.66 53.52 56.57
CA ALA A 728 129.39 52.24 57.23
C ALA A 728 127.88 51.96 57.39
N VAL A 729 127.40 50.89 56.74
CA VAL A 729 127.20 49.53 57.30
C VAL A 729 125.84 49.48 57.98
N MET A 730 124.86 48.79 57.38
CA MET A 730 124.57 47.35 57.49
C MET A 730 124.02 46.96 58.86
N GLU A 731 122.93 46.17 58.78
CA GLU A 731 122.50 45.15 59.75
C GLU A 731 121.88 45.60 61.07
N CYS A 732 120.58 45.31 61.24
CA CYS A 732 120.13 44.01 61.78
C CYS A 732 118.85 43.57 61.06
#